data_AF-A0A1F6M4H0-F1
#
_entry.id   AF-A0A1F6M4H0-F1
#
_cell.length_a   1.000
_cell.length_b   1.000
_cell.length_c   1.000
_cell.angle_alpha   90.00
_cell.angle_beta   90.00
_cell.angle_gamma   90.00
#
_symmetry.space_group_name_H-M   'P 1'
#
loop_
_entity.id
_entity.type
_entity.pdbx_description
1 polymer ?
#
loop_
_entity_poly.entity_id
_entity_poly.type
_entity_poly.pdbx_seq_one_letter_code
_entity_poly.pdbx_strand_id
1 'polypeptide(L)'
;MAIPSRRVFGVTLKSEFSFIYIYLVAGISLLIAVFLFISPANAQAEEGVSEPAAVETPVEPATEPAAEEQVDQVVVSESDEQVTHEDLEVKDAQVLPDSPLYKFKRFGRGLKEAFTFDPVKKAGVRLQNANQELFDGQKLLGQSEGDDNKTEAALDAIGRFEKKITTISERIGGLQVKKEQGDEKVGEFLDTLVDREIKQQKILERLQEKVAKQSVPETDKVLERLQEVQEQSGKTAGETLIQIEDSSEALTERFDRVLQKQKGSEFQDLRNLEILEQLGDRVPEQARDAIRHAQENALKRFAENVKGLSEETRQQGFERYAQQVGGDEVGHIQIFDRLKQIGDLPPDVLQKMEEAKDIFATRFQERLQNFDTQFQDGALREKARERAMRQFDQIQGEDLEKLRAVDEIRQRIQFEDPELEQKMEERHNQAIEKFQQTFSDPESSEQAEKFRELSKKMAENPDPTTFRLIEELQQRVKSDPKKQEFVERMEQEAKAEFAERAKNMQEKFFEQISSNNPQDIEIFKKLQQDFIENPGGFAPPEDGEFLPPGAPPVGFGPPPQLLQFFDKAIEKQTEFLGQHFEEMESPEMRRQFEEKFEGLPPGILEQMKRRQVGEGPRPEFDQAPAEFREEFEARIRGVRQETSNRGEDVVCDEGCQREQKQRFEERVRVEERNGEFEVKEKIRQRVEGPDRPQGPGFEGEQRPFDKQPEFPQGARPEFRREVPQEVRERVQEFVEQKRGETFEQRQNEGPGPVPDAPRPEAAPPQE
;
A
#
# COMPACT_ATOMS: atom_id res chain seq x y z
N MET A 1 -67.89 39.46 -20.98
CA MET A 1 -68.46 38.15 -20.63
C MET A 1 -68.14 37.89 -19.16
N ALA A 2 -69.14 37.45 -18.39
CA ALA A 2 -69.14 37.49 -16.93
C ALA A 2 -68.39 36.32 -16.27
N ILE A 3 -67.75 36.61 -15.14
CA ILE A 3 -67.13 35.67 -14.19
C ILE A 3 -68.22 35.09 -13.26
N PRO A 4 -68.19 33.79 -12.90
CA PRO A 4 -68.90 33.30 -11.72
C PRO A 4 -67.98 32.92 -10.55
N SER A 5 -68.55 33.14 -9.37
CA SER A 5 -68.05 33.13 -8.00
C SER A 5 -67.52 31.81 -7.44
N ARG A 6 -66.54 31.93 -6.54
CA ARG A 6 -66.08 30.92 -5.56
C ARG A 6 -67.21 30.45 -4.62
N ARG A 7 -67.20 29.16 -4.25
CA ARG A 7 -67.81 28.62 -3.01
C ARG A 7 -66.69 28.09 -2.10
N VAL A 8 -66.77 28.48 -0.83
CA VAL A 8 -65.90 28.03 0.26
C VAL A 8 -66.54 26.80 0.91
N PHE A 9 -65.80 25.69 1.03
CA PHE A 9 -66.13 24.57 1.92
C PHE A 9 -65.06 24.48 2.99
N GLY A 10 -65.42 24.79 4.24
CA GLY A 10 -64.63 24.47 5.42
C GLY A 10 -64.98 23.06 5.90
N VAL A 11 -63.97 22.19 6.02
CA VAL A 11 -64.10 20.89 6.67
C VAL A 11 -63.11 20.86 7.83
N THR A 12 -63.63 20.69 9.04
CA THR A 12 -62.92 20.60 10.31
C THR A 12 -62.24 19.24 10.48
N LEU A 13 -60.92 19.15 10.27
CA LEU A 13 -60.08 18.03 10.72
C LEU A 13 -59.74 18.19 12.21
N LYS A 14 -60.53 17.63 13.12
CA LYS A 14 -60.12 17.45 14.53
C LYS A 14 -60.55 16.13 15.16
N SER A 15 -61.23 15.23 14.43
CA SER A 15 -61.84 14.03 15.00
C SER A 15 -61.10 12.72 14.75
N GLU A 16 -60.20 12.63 13.77
CA GLU A 16 -59.61 11.32 13.39
C GLU A 16 -58.29 10.98 14.09
N PHE A 17 -57.58 11.98 14.63
CA PHE A 17 -56.34 11.73 15.37
C PHE A 17 -56.55 11.04 16.73
N SER A 18 -57.74 11.16 17.33
CA SER A 18 -58.01 10.57 18.65
C SER A 18 -58.23 9.06 18.59
N PHE A 19 -58.70 8.51 17.47
CA PHE A 19 -58.95 7.07 17.34
C PHE A 19 -57.66 6.28 17.18
N ILE A 20 -56.69 6.79 16.41
CA ILE A 20 -55.39 6.11 16.19
C ILE A 20 -54.60 6.01 17.51
N TYR A 21 -54.66 7.04 18.35
CA TYR A 21 -53.96 7.04 19.64
C TYR A 21 -54.53 5.99 20.62
N ILE A 22 -55.85 5.79 20.63
CA ILE A 22 -56.52 4.82 21.52
C ILE A 22 -56.14 3.38 21.13
N TYR A 23 -56.11 3.05 19.83
CA TYR A 23 -55.71 1.72 19.38
C TYR A 23 -54.22 1.43 19.61
N LEU A 24 -53.37 2.45 19.53
CA LEU A 24 -51.94 2.32 19.80
C LEU A 24 -51.66 2.09 21.30
N VAL A 25 -52.37 2.80 22.18
CA VAL A 25 -52.27 2.56 23.64
C VAL A 25 -52.85 1.19 24.01
N ALA A 26 -53.99 0.80 23.45
CA ALA A 26 -54.60 -0.51 23.71
C ALA A 26 -53.72 -1.68 23.23
N GLY A 27 -53.07 -1.54 22.07
CA GLY A 27 -52.13 -2.55 21.54
C GLY A 27 -50.89 -2.72 22.41
N ILE A 28 -50.33 -1.62 22.93
CA ILE A 28 -49.18 -1.65 23.84
C ILE A 28 -49.57 -2.27 25.19
N SER A 29 -50.75 -1.95 25.73
CA SER A 29 -51.25 -2.56 26.97
C SER A 29 -51.49 -4.07 26.82
N LEU A 30 -51.96 -4.54 25.66
CA LEU A 30 -52.15 -5.96 25.39
C LEU A 30 -50.81 -6.72 25.33
N LEU A 31 -49.78 -6.14 24.71
CA LEU A 31 -48.44 -6.73 24.65
C LEU A 31 -47.77 -6.82 26.02
N ILE A 32 -47.92 -5.80 26.87
CA ILE A 32 -47.41 -5.81 28.25
C ILE A 32 -48.15 -6.87 29.09
N ALA A 33 -49.47 -7.03 28.91
CA ALA A 33 -50.24 -8.04 29.61
C ALA A 33 -49.83 -9.47 29.23
N VAL A 34 -49.52 -9.74 27.95
CA VAL A 34 -49.03 -11.06 27.51
C VAL A 34 -47.64 -11.36 28.07
N PHE A 35 -46.78 -10.35 28.22
CA PHE A 35 -45.43 -10.53 28.76
C PHE A 35 -45.40 -10.76 30.29
N LEU A 36 -46.39 -10.24 31.03
CA LEU A 36 -46.51 -10.44 32.47
C LEU A 36 -47.16 -11.78 32.87
N PHE A 37 -47.78 -12.51 31.94
CA PHE A 37 -48.40 -13.81 32.20
C PHE A 37 -47.55 -15.02 31.78
N ILE A 38 -46.36 -14.81 31.22
CA ILE A 38 -45.40 -15.88 30.91
C ILE A 38 -44.21 -15.75 31.87
N SER A 39 -44.43 -16.08 33.14
CA SER A 39 -43.34 -16.44 34.06
C SER A 39 -43.38 -17.95 34.30
N PRO A 40 -42.27 -18.68 34.07
CA PRO A 40 -42.19 -20.08 34.46
C PRO A 40 -42.05 -20.15 35.98
N ALA A 41 -43.04 -20.76 36.63
CA ALA A 41 -42.90 -21.27 37.97
C ALA A 41 -41.91 -22.44 37.93
N ASN A 42 -40.75 -22.30 38.55
CA ASN A 42 -40.06 -23.37 39.26
C ASN A 42 -38.95 -22.78 40.12
N ALA A 43 -39.20 -22.74 41.43
CA ALA A 43 -38.21 -22.57 42.47
C ALA A 43 -38.53 -23.57 43.59
N GLN A 44 -37.66 -24.55 43.80
CA GLN A 44 -37.28 -25.17 45.09
C GLN A 44 -35.91 -25.83 44.83
N ALA A 45 -34.80 -25.28 45.31
CA ALA A 45 -34.23 -25.42 46.66
C ALA A 45 -33.45 -26.72 46.83
N GLU A 46 -32.13 -26.62 47.01
CA GLU A 46 -31.38 -27.38 48.02
C GLU A 46 -30.00 -26.75 48.28
N GLU A 47 -29.72 -26.55 49.57
CA GLU A 47 -28.44 -26.19 50.15
C GLU A 47 -27.51 -27.41 50.12
N GLY A 48 -26.21 -27.19 49.89
CA GLY A 48 -25.21 -28.25 49.98
C GLY A 48 -23.84 -27.82 49.52
N VAL A 49 -23.13 -27.05 50.36
CA VAL A 49 -21.69 -26.84 50.20
C VAL A 49 -20.98 -28.11 50.67
N SER A 50 -20.47 -28.91 49.73
CA SER A 50 -19.49 -29.95 50.01
C SER A 50 -18.26 -29.75 49.13
N GLU A 51 -17.16 -29.50 49.83
CA GLU A 51 -15.75 -29.58 49.46
C GLU A 51 -15.44 -30.81 48.57
N PRO A 52 -14.77 -30.67 47.41
CA PRO A 52 -14.34 -31.83 46.65
C PRO A 52 -13.04 -32.39 47.24
N ALA A 53 -13.15 -33.59 47.79
CA ALA A 53 -12.05 -34.47 48.12
C ALA A 53 -11.20 -34.79 46.89
N ALA A 54 -9.88 -34.82 47.11
CA ALA A 54 -8.89 -35.33 46.19
C ALA A 54 -9.21 -36.77 45.79
N VAL A 55 -9.40 -37.01 44.49
CA VAL A 55 -9.41 -38.34 43.90
C VAL A 55 -8.03 -38.55 43.30
N GLU A 56 -7.24 -39.40 43.97
CA GLU A 56 -6.02 -39.97 43.42
C GLU A 56 -6.39 -40.92 42.27
N THR A 57 -6.10 -40.51 41.04
CA THR A 57 -6.03 -41.43 39.90
C THR A 57 -4.67 -42.15 39.90
N PRO A 58 -4.61 -43.46 39.58
CA PRO A 58 -3.37 -44.22 39.54
C PRO A 58 -2.42 -43.69 38.47
N VAL A 59 -1.17 -43.49 38.87
CA VAL A 59 -0.04 -43.19 37.99
C VAL A 59 0.24 -44.41 37.11
N GLU A 60 -0.04 -44.28 35.81
CA GLU A 60 0.44 -45.17 34.76
C GLU A 60 1.71 -44.55 34.15
N PRO A 61 2.80 -45.31 33.96
CA PRO A 61 4.12 -44.72 33.69
C PRO A 61 4.28 -44.25 32.25
N ALA A 62 4.84 -43.04 32.16
CA ALA A 62 5.51 -42.39 31.04
C ALA A 62 5.82 -43.25 29.82
N THR A 63 5.17 -42.91 28.70
CA THR A 63 5.74 -43.09 27.36
C THR A 63 5.98 -41.68 26.81
N GLU A 64 7.25 -41.31 26.63
CA GLU A 64 7.66 -40.07 25.95
C GLU A 64 7.07 -40.05 24.53
N PRO A 65 6.20 -39.10 24.16
CA PRO A 65 6.04 -38.76 22.77
C PRO A 65 7.24 -37.91 22.37
N ALA A 66 7.96 -38.37 21.36
CA ALA A 66 8.95 -37.58 20.66
C ALA A 66 8.37 -36.21 20.32
N ALA A 67 9.11 -35.16 20.69
CA ALA A 67 8.86 -33.81 20.23
C ALA A 67 9.05 -33.78 18.70
N GLU A 68 7.98 -34.04 17.97
CA GLU A 68 7.82 -33.47 16.65
C GLU A 68 7.63 -31.98 16.87
N GLU A 69 8.65 -31.19 16.52
CA GLU A 69 8.49 -29.77 16.21
C GLU A 69 7.38 -29.67 15.16
N GLN A 70 6.15 -29.45 15.62
CA GLN A 70 5.13 -28.82 14.82
C GLN A 70 5.67 -27.41 14.56
N VAL A 71 6.35 -27.26 13.44
CA VAL A 71 6.59 -25.97 12.83
C VAL A 71 5.21 -25.35 12.68
N ASP A 72 4.88 -24.40 13.55
CA ASP A 72 3.72 -23.54 13.42
C ASP A 72 3.76 -23.02 11.98
N GLN A 73 2.87 -23.53 11.13
CA GLN A 73 2.60 -22.88 9.85
C GLN A 73 1.93 -21.56 10.20
N VAL A 74 2.78 -20.55 10.27
CA VAL A 74 2.49 -19.15 10.50
C VAL A 74 1.38 -18.69 9.53
N VAL A 75 0.12 -18.73 9.98
CA VAL A 75 -1.11 -18.23 9.30
C VAL A 75 -1.12 -16.70 9.35
N VAL A 76 -0.17 -16.06 8.67
CA VAL A 76 0.12 -14.63 8.87
C VAL A 76 -0.67 -13.69 7.96
N SER A 77 -0.90 -14.04 6.70
CA SER A 77 -1.51 -13.15 5.70
C SER A 77 -3.05 -13.13 5.73
N GLU A 78 -3.69 -14.25 6.05
CA GLU A 78 -5.16 -14.26 6.21
C GLU A 78 -5.63 -13.32 7.31
N SER A 79 -4.79 -13.02 8.30
CA SER A 79 -5.16 -12.21 9.46
C SER A 79 -5.48 -10.76 9.12
N ASP A 80 -4.87 -10.17 8.09
CA ASP A 80 -5.05 -8.75 7.73
C ASP A 80 -6.38 -8.47 7.01
N GLU A 81 -6.93 -9.48 6.35
CA GLU A 81 -8.17 -9.40 5.59
C GLU A 81 -9.37 -10.00 6.33
N GLN A 82 -9.11 -10.95 7.24
CA GLN A 82 -10.15 -11.64 7.98
C GLN A 82 -10.65 -10.79 9.15
N VAL A 83 -11.62 -9.93 8.85
CA VAL A 83 -12.43 -9.29 9.89
C VAL A 83 -13.47 -10.30 10.41
N THR A 84 -13.34 -10.70 11.67
CA THR A 84 -14.30 -11.59 12.32
C THR A 84 -15.52 -10.83 12.87
N HIS A 85 -16.55 -11.56 13.29
CA HIS A 85 -17.73 -10.95 13.89
C HIS A 85 -17.41 -10.36 15.28
N GLU A 86 -16.49 -10.99 16.02
CA GLU A 86 -15.92 -10.48 17.26
C GLU A 86 -15.20 -9.16 17.02
N ASP A 87 -14.43 -9.05 15.92
CA ASP A 87 -13.72 -7.83 15.59
C ASP A 87 -14.63 -6.65 15.31
N LEU A 88 -15.90 -6.88 14.96
CA LEU A 88 -16.97 -5.89 14.77
C LEU A 88 -17.90 -5.71 16.00
N GLU A 89 -17.67 -6.45 17.09
CA GLU A 89 -18.56 -6.55 18.26
C GLU A 89 -20.01 -6.94 17.91
N VAL A 90 -20.16 -7.79 16.90
CA VAL A 90 -21.45 -8.33 16.48
C VAL A 90 -21.51 -9.81 16.84
N LYS A 91 -22.71 -10.31 17.16
CA LYS A 91 -22.89 -11.73 17.46
C LYS A 91 -23.12 -12.49 16.16
N ASP A 92 -22.58 -13.69 16.03
CA ASP A 92 -22.92 -14.52 14.86
C ASP A 92 -24.44 -14.72 14.82
N ALA A 93 -25.02 -14.38 13.67
CA ALA A 93 -26.46 -14.38 13.48
C ALA A 93 -26.94 -15.81 13.22
N GLN A 94 -27.74 -16.34 14.16
CA GLN A 94 -28.51 -17.56 13.94
C GLN A 94 -29.74 -17.34 13.05
N VAL A 95 -30.28 -16.11 13.04
CA VAL A 95 -31.43 -15.73 12.22
C VAL A 95 -30.98 -14.69 11.20
N LEU A 96 -31.01 -15.10 9.93
CA LEU A 96 -30.62 -14.32 8.75
C LEU A 96 -31.82 -13.58 8.13
N PRO A 97 -31.59 -12.54 7.30
CA PRO A 97 -32.63 -11.72 6.67
C PRO A 97 -33.65 -12.48 5.79
N ASP A 98 -33.28 -13.64 5.26
CA ASP A 98 -34.13 -14.53 4.47
C ASP A 98 -35.18 -15.27 5.33
N SER A 99 -35.00 -15.34 6.65
CA SER A 99 -35.94 -15.97 7.58
C SER A 99 -37.08 -15.03 7.97
N PRO A 100 -38.35 -15.50 8.02
CA PRO A 100 -39.48 -14.72 8.54
C PRO A 100 -39.27 -14.22 9.99
N LEU A 101 -38.48 -14.96 10.78
CA LEU A 101 -38.17 -14.60 12.16
C LEU A 101 -37.29 -13.35 12.28
N TYR A 102 -36.62 -12.94 11.19
CA TYR A 102 -35.78 -11.75 11.16
C TYR A 102 -36.58 -10.46 11.44
N LYS A 103 -37.86 -10.44 11.07
CA LYS A 103 -38.76 -9.31 11.36
C LYS A 103 -38.86 -9.04 12.87
N PHE A 104 -38.88 -10.08 13.70
CA PHE A 104 -38.88 -9.94 15.17
C PHE A 104 -37.52 -9.47 15.70
N LYS A 105 -36.41 -9.98 15.14
CA LYS A 105 -35.04 -9.50 15.44
C LYS A 105 -34.94 -8.00 15.20
N ARG A 106 -35.44 -7.52 14.06
CA ARG A 106 -35.48 -6.09 13.70
C ARG A 106 -36.36 -5.27 14.63
N PHE A 107 -37.53 -5.77 14.99
CA PHE A 107 -38.42 -5.09 15.94
C PHE A 107 -37.74 -4.89 17.31
N GLY A 108 -37.11 -5.94 17.85
CA GLY A 108 -36.35 -5.86 19.10
C GLY A 108 -35.21 -4.83 19.05
N ARG A 109 -34.44 -4.79 17.94
CA ARG A 109 -33.42 -3.77 17.72
C ARG A 109 -34.00 -2.35 17.70
N GLY A 110 -35.14 -2.17 17.02
CA GLY A 110 -35.85 -0.89 16.96
C GLY A 110 -36.32 -0.40 18.32
N LEU A 111 -36.83 -1.30 19.18
CA LEU A 111 -37.18 -0.97 20.56
C LEU A 111 -35.95 -0.55 21.36
N LYS A 112 -34.86 -1.34 21.35
CA LYS A 112 -33.61 -1.00 22.06
C LYS A 112 -33.09 0.39 21.66
N GLU A 113 -33.12 0.69 20.36
CA GLU A 113 -32.72 2.00 19.83
C GLU A 113 -33.67 3.13 20.27
N ALA A 114 -34.98 2.89 20.24
CA ALA A 114 -36.00 3.86 20.66
C ALA A 114 -35.87 4.23 22.15
N PHE A 115 -35.57 3.25 23.01
CA PHE A 115 -35.36 3.44 24.45
C PHE A 115 -33.95 3.89 24.84
N THR A 116 -33.03 4.04 23.87
CA THR A 116 -31.70 4.63 24.12
C THR A 116 -31.79 6.15 23.90
N PHE A 117 -31.83 6.90 25.00
CA PHE A 117 -32.04 8.35 25.00
C PHE A 117 -30.75 9.17 24.91
N ASP A 118 -29.64 8.64 25.44
CA ASP A 118 -28.34 9.31 25.34
C ASP A 118 -27.84 9.28 23.88
N PRO A 119 -27.48 10.43 23.28
CA PRO A 119 -27.15 10.51 21.86
C PRO A 119 -25.91 9.69 21.49
N VAL A 120 -24.88 9.68 22.35
CA VAL A 120 -23.64 8.92 22.13
C VAL A 120 -23.92 7.42 22.16
N LYS A 121 -24.62 6.95 23.20
CA LYS A 121 -25.05 5.53 23.28
C LYS A 121 -25.95 5.14 22.13
N LYS A 122 -26.85 6.03 21.70
CA LYS A 122 -27.77 5.75 20.58
C LYS A 122 -27.00 5.62 19.27
N ALA A 123 -26.02 6.47 19.02
CA ALA A 123 -25.12 6.35 17.87
C ALA A 123 -24.32 5.04 17.92
N GLY A 124 -23.75 4.68 19.08
CA GLY A 124 -23.07 3.40 19.27
C GLY A 124 -23.95 2.18 18.99
N VAL A 125 -25.19 2.15 19.50
CA VAL A 125 -26.15 1.06 19.22
C VAL A 125 -26.51 0.99 17.74
N ARG A 126 -26.60 2.12 17.05
CA ARG A 126 -26.85 2.16 15.60
C ARG A 126 -25.68 1.62 14.80
N LEU A 127 -24.45 2.00 15.17
CA LEU A 127 -23.24 1.52 14.53
C LEU A 127 -23.12 0.00 14.70
N GLN A 128 -23.33 -0.52 15.90
CA GLN A 128 -23.38 -1.97 16.16
C GLN A 128 -24.45 -2.67 15.30
N ASN A 129 -25.65 -2.08 15.21
CA ASN A 129 -26.70 -2.62 14.35
C ASN A 129 -26.34 -2.55 12.87
N ALA A 130 -25.60 -1.53 12.42
CA ALA A 130 -25.14 -1.40 11.05
C ALA A 130 -24.14 -2.51 10.73
N ASN A 131 -23.09 -2.67 11.55
CA ASN A 131 -22.09 -3.74 11.42
C ASN A 131 -22.75 -5.12 11.28
N GLN A 132 -23.81 -5.36 12.06
CA GLN A 132 -24.52 -6.62 12.02
C GLN A 132 -25.31 -6.82 10.71
N GLU A 133 -25.88 -5.76 10.12
CA GLU A 133 -26.55 -5.86 8.82
C GLU A 133 -25.54 -6.10 7.68
N LEU A 134 -24.35 -5.49 7.76
CA LEU A 134 -23.25 -5.77 6.83
C LEU A 134 -22.81 -7.24 6.91
N PHE A 135 -22.59 -7.75 8.13
CA PHE A 135 -22.21 -9.14 8.35
C PHE A 135 -23.32 -10.14 7.95
N ASP A 136 -24.58 -9.81 8.26
CA ASP A 136 -25.74 -10.61 7.82
C ASP A 136 -25.77 -10.68 6.27
N GLY A 137 -25.48 -9.57 5.58
CA GLY A 137 -25.34 -9.52 4.12
C GLY A 137 -24.15 -10.33 3.61
N GLN A 138 -23.00 -10.25 4.28
CA GLN A 138 -21.82 -11.03 3.93
C GLN A 138 -22.08 -12.54 3.96
N LYS A 139 -22.74 -13.00 5.03
CA LYS A 139 -23.10 -14.41 5.23
C LYS A 139 -24.09 -14.89 4.17
N LEU A 140 -25.06 -14.07 3.79
CA LEU A 140 -26.01 -14.41 2.73
C LEU A 140 -25.36 -14.52 1.35
N LEU A 141 -24.49 -13.57 0.96
CA LEU A 141 -23.73 -13.65 -0.31
C LEU A 141 -22.81 -14.87 -0.33
N GLY A 142 -22.23 -15.24 0.81
CA GLY A 142 -21.44 -16.47 0.92
C GLY A 142 -22.25 -17.76 0.76
N GLN A 143 -23.59 -17.70 0.79
CA GLN A 143 -24.51 -18.84 0.70
C GLN A 143 -25.43 -18.76 -0.53
N SER A 144 -25.21 -17.81 -1.43
CA SER A 144 -26.11 -17.47 -2.53
C SER A 144 -25.76 -18.14 -3.86
N GLU A 145 -25.04 -19.27 -3.86
CA GLU A 145 -24.68 -20.02 -5.06
C GLU A 145 -25.94 -20.35 -5.90
N GLY A 146 -26.25 -19.50 -6.88
CA GLY A 146 -27.44 -19.59 -7.74
C GLY A 146 -28.79 -19.24 -7.11
N ASP A 147 -28.84 -18.58 -5.94
CA ASP A 147 -30.10 -18.25 -5.24
C ASP A 147 -30.39 -16.74 -5.24
N ASP A 148 -31.20 -16.29 -6.21
CA ASP A 148 -31.62 -14.89 -6.38
C ASP A 148 -32.21 -14.27 -5.10
N ASN A 149 -32.99 -15.04 -4.33
CA ASN A 149 -33.64 -14.52 -3.12
C ASN A 149 -32.62 -14.21 -2.03
N LYS A 150 -31.58 -15.02 -1.89
CA LYS A 150 -30.50 -14.77 -0.93
C LYS A 150 -29.64 -13.59 -1.37
N THR A 151 -29.35 -13.48 -2.66
CA THR A 151 -28.64 -12.32 -3.21
C THR A 151 -29.43 -11.04 -2.96
N GLU A 152 -30.73 -11.02 -3.27
CA GLU A 152 -31.60 -9.87 -3.00
C GLU A 152 -31.63 -9.54 -1.50
N ALA A 153 -31.85 -10.53 -0.63
CA ALA A 153 -31.86 -10.35 0.82
C ALA A 153 -30.53 -9.79 1.37
N ALA A 154 -29.40 -10.17 0.74
CA ALA A 154 -28.09 -9.66 1.10
C ALA A 154 -27.91 -8.19 0.69
N LEU A 155 -28.27 -7.83 -0.53
CA LEU A 155 -28.28 -6.43 -1.01
C LEU A 155 -29.16 -5.55 -0.14
N ASP A 156 -30.29 -6.10 0.29
CA ASP A 156 -31.22 -5.46 1.20
C ASP A 156 -30.60 -5.20 2.59
N ALA A 157 -29.79 -6.14 3.09
CA ALA A 157 -29.05 -5.99 4.34
C ALA A 157 -27.94 -4.94 4.21
N ILE A 158 -27.17 -4.98 3.13
CA ILE A 158 -26.13 -4.00 2.80
C ILE A 158 -26.73 -2.59 2.66
N GLY A 159 -27.89 -2.44 2.01
CA GLY A 159 -28.60 -1.16 1.93
C GLY A 159 -29.17 -0.67 3.27
N ARG A 160 -29.48 -1.58 4.21
CA ARG A 160 -29.85 -1.19 5.59
C ARG A 160 -28.65 -0.74 6.40
N PHE A 161 -27.48 -1.34 6.19
CA PHE A 161 -26.22 -0.89 6.75
C PHE A 161 -25.94 0.57 6.35
N GLU A 162 -25.91 0.87 5.04
CA GLU A 162 -25.68 2.22 4.52
C GLU A 162 -26.65 3.26 5.11
N LYS A 163 -27.96 2.95 5.14
CA LYS A 163 -28.99 3.82 5.74
C LYS A 163 -28.72 4.11 7.21
N LYS A 164 -28.21 3.13 7.97
CA LYS A 164 -27.90 3.32 9.40
C LYS A 164 -26.68 4.21 9.60
N ILE A 165 -25.64 4.06 8.77
CA ILE A 165 -24.46 4.95 8.78
C ILE A 165 -24.88 6.38 8.46
N THR A 166 -25.71 6.58 7.41
CA THR A 166 -26.28 7.90 7.06
C THR A 166 -27.08 8.51 8.22
N THR A 167 -27.92 7.71 8.89
CA THR A 167 -28.73 8.17 10.03
C THR A 167 -27.88 8.55 11.26
N ILE A 168 -26.65 8.01 11.39
CA ILE A 168 -25.71 8.43 12.45
C ILE A 168 -25.21 9.85 12.13
N SER A 169 -24.77 10.09 10.89
CA SER A 169 -24.34 11.41 10.43
C SER A 169 -25.44 12.47 10.55
N GLU A 170 -26.67 12.17 10.15
CA GLU A 170 -27.80 13.12 10.28
C GLU A 170 -28.10 13.56 11.72
N ARG A 171 -27.64 12.82 12.73
CA ARG A 171 -27.89 13.11 14.16
C ARG A 171 -26.67 13.58 14.93
N ILE A 172 -25.65 13.99 14.20
CA ILE A 172 -24.37 14.48 14.70
C ILE A 172 -24.45 15.68 15.63
N GLY A 173 -25.45 16.56 15.47
CA GLY A 173 -25.63 17.71 16.35
C GLY A 173 -25.80 17.31 17.83
N GLY A 174 -26.35 16.12 18.10
CA GLY A 174 -26.43 15.60 19.46
C GLY A 174 -25.06 15.18 20.04
N LEU A 175 -24.11 14.80 19.18
CA LEU A 175 -22.74 14.43 19.55
C LEU A 175 -21.87 15.67 19.74
N GLN A 176 -22.00 16.69 18.86
CA GLN A 176 -21.32 17.98 18.99
C GLN A 176 -21.62 18.64 20.34
N VAL A 177 -22.91 18.77 20.70
CA VAL A 177 -23.32 19.34 21.99
C VAL A 177 -22.71 18.58 23.18
N LYS A 178 -22.56 17.25 23.06
CA LYS A 178 -21.93 16.43 24.11
C LYS A 178 -20.42 16.61 24.18
N LYS A 179 -19.75 16.79 23.03
CA LYS A 179 -18.33 17.11 22.98
C LYS A 179 -18.05 18.47 23.61
N GLU A 180 -18.84 19.48 23.29
CA GLU A 180 -18.75 20.82 23.90
C GLU A 180 -18.95 20.79 25.42
N GLN A 181 -19.73 19.83 25.92
CA GLN A 181 -19.91 19.56 27.35
C GLN A 181 -18.76 18.76 27.99
N GLY A 182 -17.75 18.36 27.21
CA GLY A 182 -16.60 17.57 27.68
C GLY A 182 -16.92 16.09 27.94
N ASP A 183 -17.93 15.51 27.28
CA ASP A 183 -18.26 14.09 27.45
C ASP A 183 -17.22 13.20 26.72
N GLU A 184 -16.29 12.61 27.48
CA GLU A 184 -15.21 11.74 26.97
C GLU A 184 -15.71 10.58 26.11
N LYS A 185 -16.97 10.13 26.33
CA LYS A 185 -17.60 9.07 25.54
C LYS A 185 -17.76 9.43 24.07
N VAL A 186 -17.81 10.72 23.73
CA VAL A 186 -17.81 11.15 22.32
C VAL A 186 -16.47 10.77 21.69
N GLY A 187 -15.36 11.00 22.38
CA GLY A 187 -14.03 10.60 21.93
C GLY A 187 -13.93 9.09 21.72
N GLU A 188 -14.41 8.27 22.67
CA GLU A 188 -14.46 6.80 22.53
C GLU A 188 -15.34 6.33 21.37
N PHE A 189 -16.49 7.00 21.17
CA PHE A 189 -17.37 6.70 20.05
C PHE A 189 -16.71 6.99 18.71
N LEU A 190 -15.99 8.11 18.58
CA LEU A 190 -15.27 8.46 17.36
C LEU A 190 -14.10 7.50 17.08
N ASP A 191 -13.36 7.06 18.10
CA ASP A 191 -12.36 5.98 17.96
C ASP A 191 -13.01 4.71 17.40
N THR A 192 -14.14 4.33 18.00
CA THR A 192 -14.91 3.17 17.56
C THR A 192 -15.39 3.36 16.13
N LEU A 193 -15.86 4.55 15.75
CA LEU A 193 -16.33 4.83 14.39
C LEU A 193 -15.22 4.64 13.35
N VAL A 194 -14.03 5.17 13.60
CA VAL A 194 -12.86 4.99 12.70
C VAL A 194 -12.46 3.53 12.60
N ASP A 195 -12.38 2.82 13.74
CA ASP A 195 -12.03 1.39 13.77
C ASP A 195 -13.05 0.56 12.96
N ARG A 196 -14.35 0.84 13.16
CA ARG A 196 -15.42 0.15 12.43
C ARG A 196 -15.38 0.48 10.94
N GLU A 197 -15.16 1.73 10.56
CA GLU A 197 -15.12 2.11 9.15
C GLU A 197 -13.99 1.35 8.43
N ILE A 198 -12.78 1.32 8.99
CA ILE A 198 -11.66 0.58 8.39
C ILE A 198 -11.99 -0.91 8.24
N LYS A 199 -12.58 -1.52 9.26
CA LYS A 199 -13.02 -2.93 9.21
C LYS A 199 -14.15 -3.16 8.20
N GLN A 200 -15.09 -2.22 8.07
CA GLN A 200 -16.17 -2.30 7.10
C GLN A 200 -15.64 -2.22 5.66
N GLN A 201 -14.66 -1.35 5.40
CA GLN A 201 -13.96 -1.26 4.11
C GLN A 201 -13.32 -2.62 3.74
N LYS A 202 -12.56 -3.22 4.67
CA LYS A 202 -11.98 -4.57 4.50
C LYS A 202 -13.04 -5.64 4.18
N ILE A 203 -14.18 -5.63 4.87
CA ILE A 203 -15.28 -6.59 4.62
C ILE A 203 -15.91 -6.37 3.24
N LEU A 204 -16.17 -5.12 2.85
CA LEU A 204 -16.80 -4.78 1.58
C LEU A 204 -15.91 -5.17 0.40
N GLU A 205 -14.60 -4.93 0.49
CA GLU A 205 -13.64 -5.36 -0.54
C GLU A 205 -13.56 -6.87 -0.67
N ARG A 206 -13.43 -7.58 0.45
CA ARG A 206 -13.44 -9.05 0.45
C ARG A 206 -14.74 -9.61 -0.13
N LEU A 207 -15.86 -8.93 0.11
CA LEU A 207 -17.14 -9.27 -0.51
C LEU A 207 -17.14 -9.04 -2.00
N GLN A 208 -16.60 -7.92 -2.48
CA GLN A 208 -16.47 -7.65 -3.92
C GLN A 208 -15.61 -8.72 -4.59
N GLU A 209 -14.45 -9.04 -4.01
CA GLU A 209 -13.56 -10.09 -4.54
C GLU A 209 -14.25 -11.45 -4.57
N LYS A 210 -14.93 -11.83 -3.49
CA LYS A 210 -15.66 -13.10 -3.41
C LYS A 210 -16.80 -13.15 -4.43
N VAL A 211 -17.55 -12.07 -4.60
CA VAL A 211 -18.64 -11.97 -5.59
C VAL A 211 -18.11 -11.94 -7.03
N ALA A 212 -16.90 -11.42 -7.27
CA ALA A 212 -16.27 -11.50 -8.59
C ALA A 212 -15.83 -12.93 -8.92
N LYS A 213 -15.30 -13.66 -7.92
CA LYS A 213 -14.85 -15.06 -8.08
C LYS A 213 -16.01 -16.06 -8.12
N GLN A 214 -17.07 -15.81 -7.35
CA GLN A 214 -18.26 -16.66 -7.29
C GLN A 214 -19.29 -16.12 -8.28
N SER A 215 -19.74 -16.93 -9.24
CA SER A 215 -20.78 -16.53 -10.22
C SER A 215 -22.16 -16.37 -9.55
N VAL A 216 -22.32 -15.35 -8.70
CA VAL A 216 -23.56 -15.00 -8.01
C VAL A 216 -24.57 -14.43 -9.02
N PRO A 217 -25.88 -14.66 -8.86
CA PRO A 217 -26.86 -13.98 -9.71
C PRO A 217 -26.73 -12.45 -9.64
N GLU A 218 -26.88 -11.78 -10.78
CA GLU A 218 -26.74 -10.31 -10.86
C GLU A 218 -25.39 -9.78 -10.34
N THR A 219 -24.27 -10.53 -10.49
CA THR A 219 -22.91 -10.15 -10.03
C THR A 219 -22.61 -8.66 -10.20
N ASP A 220 -22.87 -8.08 -11.37
CA ASP A 220 -22.53 -6.67 -11.64
C ASP A 220 -23.28 -5.67 -10.77
N LYS A 221 -24.57 -5.92 -10.54
CA LYS A 221 -25.41 -5.09 -9.68
C LYS A 221 -24.99 -5.26 -8.22
N VAL A 222 -24.57 -6.46 -7.83
CA VAL A 222 -24.03 -6.71 -6.49
C VAL A 222 -22.72 -5.97 -6.30
N LEU A 223 -21.78 -6.07 -7.25
CA LEU A 223 -20.50 -5.36 -7.21
C LEU A 223 -20.69 -3.84 -7.23
N GLU A 224 -21.59 -3.32 -8.07
CA GLU A 224 -21.93 -1.90 -8.10
C GLU A 224 -22.50 -1.43 -6.76
N ARG A 225 -23.42 -2.20 -6.19
CA ARG A 225 -24.02 -1.83 -4.90
C ARG A 225 -23.02 -1.89 -3.75
N LEU A 226 -22.13 -2.88 -3.73
CA LEU A 226 -21.07 -2.98 -2.74
C LEU A 226 -20.13 -1.78 -2.83
N GLN A 227 -19.74 -1.38 -4.05
CA GLN A 227 -18.90 -0.22 -4.29
C GLN A 227 -19.57 1.10 -3.87
N GLU A 228 -20.84 1.31 -4.23
CA GLU A 228 -21.62 2.49 -3.80
C GLU A 228 -21.68 2.60 -2.27
N VAL A 229 -21.96 1.48 -1.59
CA VAL A 229 -22.02 1.46 -0.12
C VAL A 229 -20.66 1.74 0.49
N GLN A 230 -19.60 1.21 -0.11
CA GLN A 230 -18.22 1.46 0.32
C GLN A 230 -17.83 2.93 0.19
N GLU A 231 -18.17 3.56 -0.94
CA GLU A 231 -17.95 4.99 -1.19
C GLU A 231 -18.76 5.87 -0.23
N GLN A 232 -20.05 5.55 -0.08
CA GLN A 232 -20.97 6.34 0.73
C GLN A 232 -20.70 6.19 2.24
N SER A 233 -20.33 5.01 2.73
CA SER A 233 -19.99 4.82 4.16
C SER A 233 -18.75 5.63 4.53
N GLY A 234 -17.69 5.54 3.73
CA GLY A 234 -16.43 6.25 3.97
C GLY A 234 -16.62 7.77 3.97
N LYS A 235 -17.35 8.29 2.97
CA LYS A 235 -17.72 9.71 2.90
C LYS A 235 -18.52 10.14 4.13
N THR A 236 -19.55 9.38 4.49
CA THR A 236 -20.43 9.70 5.64
C THR A 236 -19.67 9.68 6.96
N ALA A 237 -18.74 8.72 7.14
CA ALA A 237 -17.88 8.64 8.30
C ALA A 237 -16.90 9.82 8.37
N GLY A 238 -16.27 10.18 7.25
CA GLY A 238 -15.39 11.36 7.16
C GLY A 238 -16.11 12.67 7.49
N GLU A 239 -17.30 12.89 6.92
CA GLU A 239 -18.15 14.04 7.24
C GLU A 239 -18.54 14.05 8.73
N THR A 240 -18.81 12.87 9.30
CA THR A 240 -19.13 12.74 10.73
C THR A 240 -17.93 13.11 11.62
N LEU A 241 -16.73 12.71 11.22
CA LEU A 241 -15.50 13.00 11.96
C LEU A 241 -15.20 14.50 11.94
N ILE A 242 -15.23 15.15 10.78
CA ILE A 242 -14.95 16.58 10.63
C ILE A 242 -15.97 17.45 11.38
N GLN A 243 -17.24 17.05 11.37
CA GLN A 243 -18.27 17.83 12.06
C GLN A 243 -18.13 17.76 13.58
N ILE A 244 -17.55 16.68 14.14
CA ILE A 244 -17.38 16.56 15.59
C ILE A 244 -15.98 17.00 16.02
N GLU A 245 -14.94 16.74 15.22
CA GLU A 245 -13.54 17.05 15.54
C GLU A 245 -13.08 18.36 14.90
N ASP A 246 -12.60 19.30 15.71
CA ASP A 246 -12.39 20.69 15.25
C ASP A 246 -10.99 20.92 14.63
N SER A 247 -10.10 19.93 14.70
CA SER A 247 -8.74 20.05 14.17
C SER A 247 -8.26 18.81 13.44
N SER A 248 -7.47 19.03 12.39
CA SER A 248 -6.84 17.97 11.59
C SER A 248 -5.89 17.13 12.45
N GLU A 249 -5.18 17.74 13.39
CA GLU A 249 -4.25 17.04 14.29
C GLU A 249 -4.96 16.03 15.19
N ALA A 250 -6.10 16.40 15.76
CA ALA A 250 -6.88 15.49 16.60
C ALA A 250 -7.46 14.31 15.79
N LEU A 251 -7.80 14.55 14.52
CA LEU A 251 -8.17 13.49 13.58
C LEU A 251 -6.97 12.57 13.26
N THR A 252 -5.79 13.13 12.98
CA THR A 252 -4.56 12.36 12.74
C THR A 252 -4.23 11.46 13.93
N GLU A 253 -4.19 12.01 15.14
CA GLU A 253 -3.92 11.24 16.36
C GLU A 253 -4.94 10.13 16.59
N ARG A 254 -6.20 10.36 16.18
CA ARG A 254 -7.27 9.37 16.25
C ARG A 254 -7.05 8.23 15.26
N PHE A 255 -6.76 8.53 13.99
CA PHE A 255 -6.42 7.53 13.00
C PHE A 255 -5.21 6.71 13.46
N ASP A 256 -4.12 7.35 13.88
CA ASP A 256 -2.93 6.65 14.37
C ASP A 256 -3.21 5.72 15.54
N ARG A 257 -3.94 6.21 16.55
CA ARG A 257 -4.31 5.41 17.73
C ARG A 257 -5.16 4.20 17.35
N VAL A 258 -6.09 4.37 16.41
CA VAL A 258 -6.97 3.28 15.96
C VAL A 258 -6.18 2.26 15.15
N LEU A 259 -5.37 2.70 14.20
CA LEU A 259 -4.55 1.84 13.35
C LEU A 259 -3.58 0.98 14.15
N GLN A 260 -2.91 1.56 15.16
CA GLN A 260 -2.00 0.83 16.05
C GLN A 260 -2.68 -0.23 16.91
N LYS A 261 -3.98 -0.07 17.19
CA LYS A 261 -4.77 -1.03 17.99
C LYS A 261 -5.36 -2.15 17.15
N GLN A 262 -5.33 -2.04 15.82
CA GLN A 262 -5.81 -3.12 14.97
C GLN A 262 -4.93 -4.35 15.17
N LYS A 263 -5.58 -5.50 15.14
CA LYS A 263 -4.90 -6.79 15.08
C LYS A 263 -4.63 -7.11 13.62
N GLY A 264 -3.51 -7.77 13.37
CA GLY A 264 -3.10 -8.17 12.04
C GLY A 264 -1.70 -8.78 12.09
N SER A 265 -1.15 -8.96 10.91
CA SER A 265 0.18 -9.47 10.65
C SER A 265 1.27 -8.45 10.95
N GLU A 266 2.53 -8.85 10.79
CA GLU A 266 3.68 -7.96 10.79
C GLU A 266 3.63 -6.90 9.66
N PHE A 267 2.76 -7.10 8.66
CA PHE A 267 2.53 -6.25 7.49
C PHE A 267 1.19 -5.50 7.51
N GLN A 268 0.46 -5.54 8.64
CA GLN A 268 -0.85 -4.89 8.76
C GLN A 268 -0.85 -3.39 8.39
N ASP A 269 0.28 -2.70 8.59
CA ASP A 269 0.43 -1.29 8.24
C ASP A 269 0.30 -1.07 6.71
N LEU A 270 0.69 -2.03 5.86
CA LEU A 270 0.47 -1.96 4.40
C LEU A 270 -1.01 -2.01 4.06
N ARG A 271 -1.74 -2.96 4.67
CA ARG A 271 -3.19 -3.07 4.48
C ARG A 271 -3.91 -1.83 5.01
N ASN A 272 -3.45 -1.30 6.13
CA ASN A 272 -3.98 -0.06 6.69
C ASN A 272 -3.75 1.14 5.76
N LEU A 273 -2.58 1.23 5.12
CA LEU A 273 -2.26 2.29 4.16
C LEU A 273 -3.21 2.29 2.97
N GLU A 274 -3.51 1.12 2.42
CA GLU A 274 -4.46 0.97 1.31
C GLU A 274 -5.85 1.48 1.70
N ILE A 275 -6.36 1.06 2.87
CA ILE A 275 -7.68 1.53 3.33
C ILE A 275 -7.68 3.04 3.58
N LEU A 276 -6.60 3.60 4.12
CA LEU A 276 -6.46 5.03 4.31
C LEU A 276 -6.44 5.78 2.98
N GLU A 277 -5.75 5.28 1.97
CA GLU A 277 -5.73 5.86 0.62
C GLU A 277 -7.12 5.92 0.01
N GLN A 278 -7.84 4.80 0.02
CA GLN A 278 -9.22 4.76 -0.46
C GLN A 278 -10.14 5.69 0.33
N LEU A 279 -9.95 5.80 1.63
CA LEU A 279 -10.72 6.71 2.47
C LEU A 279 -10.39 8.16 2.13
N GLY A 280 -9.11 8.50 1.93
CA GLY A 280 -8.63 9.82 1.53
C GLY A 280 -9.34 10.33 0.27
N ASP A 281 -9.52 9.48 -0.73
CA ASP A 281 -10.21 9.87 -1.97
C ASP A 281 -11.68 10.28 -1.75
N ARG A 282 -12.32 9.75 -0.70
CA ARG A 282 -13.77 9.83 -0.47
C ARG A 282 -14.18 10.83 0.61
N VAL A 283 -13.26 11.24 1.48
CA VAL A 283 -13.55 12.20 2.54
C VAL A 283 -13.36 13.65 2.08
N PRO A 284 -13.95 14.64 2.78
CA PRO A 284 -13.68 16.05 2.51
C PRO A 284 -12.23 16.45 2.81
N GLU A 285 -11.73 17.51 2.15
CA GLU A 285 -10.32 17.94 2.17
C GLU A 285 -9.69 18.03 3.58
N GLN A 286 -10.44 18.54 4.56
CA GLN A 286 -9.96 18.65 5.95
C GLN A 286 -9.61 17.29 6.59
N ALA A 287 -10.37 16.24 6.28
CA ALA A 287 -10.03 14.88 6.72
C ALA A 287 -8.97 14.24 5.82
N ARG A 288 -8.83 14.67 4.56
CA ARG A 288 -7.78 14.17 3.67
C ARG A 288 -6.39 14.48 4.20
N ASP A 289 -6.17 15.70 4.69
CA ASP A 289 -4.89 16.07 5.30
C ASP A 289 -4.57 15.19 6.53
N ALA A 290 -5.56 14.97 7.41
CA ALA A 290 -5.40 14.11 8.57
C ALA A 290 -5.10 12.65 8.18
N ILE A 291 -5.77 12.14 7.15
CA ILE A 291 -5.53 10.81 6.59
C ILE A 291 -4.13 10.73 5.96
N ARG A 292 -3.68 11.76 5.23
CA ARG A 292 -2.34 11.82 4.64
C ARG A 292 -1.26 11.74 5.71
N HIS A 293 -1.42 12.45 6.82
CA HIS A 293 -0.51 12.32 7.96
C HIS A 293 -0.58 10.94 8.63
N ALA A 294 -1.77 10.35 8.76
CA ALA A 294 -1.91 8.99 9.25
C ALA A 294 -1.23 7.96 8.33
N GLN A 295 -1.27 8.17 7.01
CA GLN A 295 -0.50 7.38 6.04
C GLN A 295 1.00 7.56 6.25
N GLU A 296 1.51 8.79 6.35
CA GLU A 296 2.94 9.05 6.63
C GLU A 296 3.41 8.35 7.91
N ASN A 297 2.56 8.34 8.95
CA ASN A 297 2.86 7.67 10.20
C ASN A 297 2.78 6.15 10.08
N ALA A 298 1.83 5.59 9.33
CA ALA A 298 1.77 4.15 9.04
C ALA A 298 2.96 3.67 8.21
N LEU A 299 3.38 4.46 7.21
CA LEU A 299 4.58 4.27 6.41
C LEU A 299 5.85 4.20 7.29
N LYS A 300 6.02 5.16 8.22
CA LYS A 300 7.15 5.17 9.17
C LYS A 300 7.13 3.96 10.11
N ARG A 301 5.96 3.64 10.67
CA ARG A 301 5.81 2.45 11.55
C ARG A 301 6.16 1.17 10.82
N PHE A 302 5.68 1.01 9.59
CA PHE A 302 6.04 -0.13 8.76
C PHE A 302 7.56 -0.23 8.58
N ALA A 303 8.21 0.86 8.17
CA ALA A 303 9.65 0.90 7.96
C ALA A 303 10.45 0.61 9.25
N GLU A 304 9.95 1.00 10.42
CA GLU A 304 10.55 0.68 11.72
C GLU A 304 10.32 -0.78 12.13
N ASN A 305 9.10 -1.28 11.99
CA ASN A 305 8.70 -2.64 12.36
C ASN A 305 9.43 -3.68 11.52
N VAL A 306 9.52 -3.45 10.19
CA VAL A 306 10.14 -4.40 9.27
C VAL A 306 11.63 -4.59 9.58
N LYS A 307 12.34 -3.56 10.03
CA LYS A 307 13.76 -3.67 10.46
C LYS A 307 13.96 -4.63 11.63
N GLY A 308 12.96 -4.76 12.50
CA GLY A 308 12.98 -5.64 13.65
C GLY A 308 12.79 -7.12 13.32
N LEU A 309 12.33 -7.44 12.10
CA LEU A 309 12.09 -8.81 11.64
C LEU A 309 13.39 -9.43 11.09
N SER A 310 13.50 -10.76 11.18
CA SER A 310 14.57 -11.50 10.52
C SER A 310 14.42 -11.43 9.00
N GLU A 311 15.52 -11.56 8.26
CA GLU A 311 15.51 -11.57 6.79
C GLU A 311 14.56 -12.63 6.23
N GLU A 312 14.57 -13.84 6.79
CA GLU A 312 13.65 -14.92 6.39
C GLU A 312 12.18 -14.53 6.61
N THR A 313 11.84 -13.96 7.77
CA THR A 313 10.48 -13.49 8.07
C THR A 313 10.07 -12.34 7.15
N ARG A 314 10.98 -11.44 6.80
CA ARG A 314 10.71 -10.36 5.84
C ARG A 314 10.41 -10.94 4.46
N GLN A 315 11.27 -11.79 3.94
CA GLN A 315 11.14 -12.36 2.60
C GLN A 315 9.87 -13.20 2.46
N GLN A 316 9.67 -14.19 3.34
CA GLN A 316 8.49 -15.05 3.30
C GLN A 316 7.20 -14.29 3.62
N GLY A 317 7.28 -13.32 4.54
CA GLY A 317 6.16 -12.48 4.93
C GLY A 317 5.66 -11.61 3.78
N PHE A 318 6.58 -10.94 3.07
CA PHE A 318 6.26 -10.13 1.90
C PHE A 318 5.69 -10.96 0.75
N GLU A 319 6.32 -12.09 0.44
CA GLU A 319 5.84 -12.97 -0.64
C GLU A 319 4.40 -13.43 -0.35
N ARG A 320 4.14 -13.89 0.88
CA ARG A 320 2.82 -14.33 1.30
C ARG A 320 1.81 -13.17 1.29
N TYR A 321 2.21 -11.99 1.76
CA TYR A 321 1.39 -10.79 1.70
C TYR A 321 1.01 -10.48 0.25
N ALA A 322 1.98 -10.35 -0.65
CA ALA A 322 1.75 -9.99 -2.05
C ALA A 322 0.88 -11.01 -2.80
N GLN A 323 1.06 -12.31 -2.52
CA GLN A 323 0.25 -13.37 -3.14
C GLN A 323 -1.20 -13.34 -2.67
N GLN A 324 -1.45 -13.02 -1.40
CA GLN A 324 -2.76 -13.21 -0.78
C GLN A 324 -3.57 -11.93 -0.58
N VAL A 325 -2.91 -10.77 -0.49
CA VAL A 325 -3.60 -9.51 -0.26
C VAL A 325 -4.44 -9.15 -1.49
N GLY A 326 -5.75 -9.06 -1.33
CA GLY A 326 -6.66 -8.53 -2.33
C GLY A 326 -6.58 -7.00 -2.41
N GLY A 327 -7.66 -6.40 -2.93
CA GLY A 327 -7.79 -4.96 -3.00
C GLY A 327 -7.27 -4.35 -4.31
N ASP A 328 -6.75 -3.12 -4.22
CA ASP A 328 -6.38 -2.29 -5.37
C ASP A 328 -4.88 -2.39 -5.70
N GLU A 329 -4.57 -3.08 -6.79
CA GLU A 329 -3.20 -3.29 -7.27
C GLU A 329 -2.49 -1.97 -7.63
N VAL A 330 -3.24 -0.96 -8.09
CA VAL A 330 -2.68 0.37 -8.40
C VAL A 330 -2.28 1.08 -7.10
N GLY A 331 -3.11 0.99 -6.07
CA GLY A 331 -2.83 1.53 -4.74
C GLY A 331 -1.63 0.85 -4.08
N HIS A 332 -1.55 -0.49 -4.17
CA HIS A 332 -0.40 -1.23 -3.61
C HIS A 332 0.95 -0.81 -4.22
N ILE A 333 1.00 -0.59 -5.55
CA ILE A 333 2.23 -0.13 -6.22
C ILE A 333 2.62 1.27 -5.73
N GLN A 334 1.66 2.18 -5.57
CA GLN A 334 1.91 3.52 -5.02
C GLN A 334 2.44 3.48 -3.60
N ILE A 335 1.85 2.63 -2.75
CA ILE A 335 2.31 2.44 -1.37
C ILE A 335 3.77 1.99 -1.36
N PHE A 336 4.17 1.08 -2.25
CA PHE A 336 5.56 0.66 -2.36
C PHE A 336 6.48 1.77 -2.86
N ASP A 337 6.06 2.57 -3.84
CA ASP A 337 6.84 3.73 -4.28
C ASP A 337 7.06 4.74 -3.17
N ARG A 338 6.06 4.97 -2.32
CA ARG A 338 6.18 5.83 -1.14
C ARG A 338 7.08 5.22 -0.08
N LEU A 339 6.99 3.91 0.15
CA LEU A 339 7.85 3.20 1.10
C LEU A 339 9.33 3.28 0.72
N LYS A 340 9.66 3.12 -0.57
CA LYS A 340 11.05 3.25 -1.07
C LYS A 340 11.65 4.62 -0.73
N GLN A 341 10.84 5.67 -0.68
CA GLN A 341 11.27 7.06 -0.43
C GLN A 341 11.61 7.35 1.04
N ILE A 342 11.07 6.62 2.01
CA ILE A 342 11.30 6.90 3.45
C ILE A 342 12.80 6.78 3.81
N GLY A 343 13.55 6.03 3.02
CA GLY A 343 14.95 5.75 3.25
C GLY A 343 15.14 4.82 4.43
N ASP A 344 16.13 3.92 4.34
CA ASP A 344 16.49 2.97 5.41
C ASP A 344 15.66 1.67 5.45
N LEU A 345 14.97 1.28 4.38
CA LEU A 345 14.46 -0.10 4.27
C LEU A 345 15.61 -1.09 4.04
N PRO A 346 15.56 -2.32 4.60
CA PRO A 346 16.52 -3.37 4.28
C PRO A 346 16.55 -3.68 2.77
N PRO A 347 17.72 -3.97 2.16
CA PRO A 347 17.81 -4.26 0.72
C PRO A 347 16.94 -5.43 0.26
N ASP A 348 16.82 -6.47 1.09
CA ASP A 348 15.95 -7.63 0.83
C ASP A 348 14.46 -7.24 0.78
N VAL A 349 14.05 -6.22 1.55
CA VAL A 349 12.69 -5.68 1.49
C VAL A 349 12.45 -4.90 0.21
N LEU A 350 13.41 -4.08 -0.22
CA LEU A 350 13.32 -3.33 -1.47
C LEU A 350 13.19 -4.26 -2.68
N GLN A 351 13.96 -5.35 -2.70
CA GLN A 351 13.84 -6.40 -3.72
C GLN A 351 12.45 -7.04 -3.70
N LYS A 352 11.96 -7.46 -2.52
CA LYS A 352 10.65 -8.11 -2.39
C LYS A 352 9.49 -7.17 -2.74
N MET A 353 9.64 -5.86 -2.54
CA MET A 353 8.67 -4.88 -3.03
C MET A 353 8.59 -4.89 -4.55
N GLU A 354 9.72 -4.92 -5.27
CA GLU A 354 9.71 -4.97 -6.73
C GLU A 354 9.11 -6.27 -7.28
N GLU A 355 9.39 -7.41 -6.66
CA GLU A 355 8.72 -8.68 -6.97
C GLU A 355 7.22 -8.61 -6.73
N ALA A 356 6.81 -8.01 -5.61
CA ALA A 356 5.39 -7.84 -5.27
C ALA A 356 4.67 -6.91 -6.27
N LYS A 357 5.33 -5.87 -6.80
CA LYS A 357 4.78 -5.06 -7.89
C LYS A 357 4.51 -5.88 -9.16
N ASP A 358 5.39 -6.84 -9.50
CA ASP A 358 5.16 -7.75 -10.63
C ASP A 358 3.98 -8.68 -10.37
N ILE A 359 3.84 -9.21 -9.15
CA ILE A 359 2.66 -10.00 -8.74
C ILE A 359 1.39 -9.15 -8.89
N PHE A 360 1.39 -7.91 -8.42
CA PHE A 360 0.24 -7.01 -8.52
C PHE A 360 -0.12 -6.65 -9.95
N ALA A 361 0.87 -6.32 -10.78
CA ALA A 361 0.68 -6.09 -12.21
C ALA A 361 0.08 -7.34 -12.90
N THR A 362 0.62 -8.53 -12.61
CA THR A 362 0.12 -9.80 -13.18
C THR A 362 -1.32 -10.07 -12.75
N ARG A 363 -1.66 -9.89 -11.47
CA ARG A 363 -3.04 -10.05 -10.98
C ARG A 363 -4.00 -9.04 -11.62
N PHE A 364 -3.55 -7.81 -11.82
CA PHE A 364 -4.33 -6.80 -12.54
C PHE A 364 -4.62 -7.25 -13.98
N GLN A 365 -3.61 -7.75 -14.70
CA GLN A 365 -3.75 -8.31 -16.05
C GLN A 365 -4.71 -9.49 -16.06
N GLU A 366 -4.47 -10.50 -15.21
CA GLU A 366 -5.30 -11.71 -15.11
C GLU A 366 -6.76 -11.36 -14.80
N ARG A 367 -7.01 -10.41 -13.90
CA ARG A 367 -8.36 -9.95 -13.57
C ARG A 367 -9.08 -9.39 -14.80
N LEU A 368 -8.41 -8.58 -15.61
CA LEU A 368 -8.99 -8.02 -16.84
C LEU A 368 -9.25 -9.08 -17.91
N GLN A 369 -8.33 -10.04 -18.10
CA GLN A 369 -8.47 -11.13 -19.06
C GLN A 369 -9.54 -12.15 -18.62
N ASN A 370 -9.64 -12.42 -17.32
CA ASN A 370 -10.63 -13.35 -16.78
C ASN A 370 -12.07 -12.82 -16.89
N PHE A 371 -12.28 -11.52 -17.09
CA PHE A 371 -13.63 -11.01 -17.35
C PHE A 371 -14.26 -11.57 -18.62
N ASP A 372 -13.47 -11.98 -19.61
CA ASP A 372 -13.98 -12.67 -20.80
C ASP A 372 -14.60 -14.03 -20.49
N THR A 373 -14.04 -14.74 -19.50
CA THR A 373 -14.53 -16.05 -19.09
C THR A 373 -15.61 -15.95 -18.02
N GLN A 374 -15.56 -14.93 -17.17
CA GLN A 374 -16.51 -14.70 -16.08
C GLN A 374 -17.85 -14.13 -16.55
N PHE A 375 -17.84 -13.22 -17.54
CA PHE A 375 -19.03 -12.49 -17.98
C PHE A 375 -19.40 -12.87 -19.42
N GLN A 376 -20.51 -13.61 -19.58
CA GLN A 376 -21.03 -13.97 -20.90
C GLN A 376 -21.65 -12.77 -21.65
N ASP A 377 -22.15 -11.78 -20.91
CA ASP A 377 -22.73 -10.56 -21.46
C ASP A 377 -21.62 -9.53 -21.72
N GLY A 378 -21.45 -9.13 -22.99
CA GLY A 378 -20.42 -8.19 -23.39
C GLY A 378 -20.52 -6.80 -22.74
N ALA A 379 -21.74 -6.32 -22.41
CA ALA A 379 -21.91 -5.03 -21.75
C ALA A 379 -21.51 -5.10 -20.28
N LEU A 380 -21.80 -6.22 -19.61
CA LEU A 380 -21.38 -6.48 -18.23
C LEU A 380 -19.87 -6.63 -18.13
N ARG A 381 -19.28 -7.40 -19.05
CA ARG A 381 -17.83 -7.52 -19.19
C ARG A 381 -17.15 -6.17 -19.34
N GLU A 382 -17.69 -5.30 -20.20
CA GLU A 382 -17.14 -3.97 -20.42
C GLU A 382 -17.26 -3.08 -19.17
N LYS A 383 -18.40 -3.12 -18.48
CA LYS A 383 -18.59 -2.42 -17.20
C LYS A 383 -17.64 -2.92 -16.11
N ALA A 384 -17.36 -4.22 -16.05
CA ALA A 384 -16.40 -4.81 -15.13
C ALA A 384 -14.96 -4.36 -15.45
N ARG A 385 -14.57 -4.36 -16.73
CA ARG A 385 -13.28 -3.81 -17.21
C ARG A 385 -13.16 -2.32 -16.86
N GLU A 386 -14.18 -1.52 -17.12
CA GLU A 386 -14.22 -0.09 -16.74
C GLU A 386 -14.08 0.12 -15.23
N ARG A 387 -14.70 -0.74 -14.41
CA ARG A 387 -14.56 -0.67 -12.95
C ARG A 387 -13.13 -0.97 -12.50
N ALA A 388 -12.52 -2.03 -13.02
CA ALA A 388 -11.14 -2.37 -12.70
C ALA A 388 -10.16 -1.27 -13.16
N MET A 389 -10.48 -0.57 -14.24
CA MET A 389 -9.71 0.57 -14.73
C MET A 389 -10.16 1.91 -14.13
N ARG A 390 -11.10 1.95 -13.17
CA ARG A 390 -11.64 3.21 -12.64
C ARG A 390 -10.55 4.05 -11.97
N GLN A 391 -9.52 3.43 -11.40
CA GLN A 391 -8.40 4.15 -10.80
C GLN A 391 -7.65 5.05 -11.81
N PHE A 392 -7.56 4.61 -13.06
CA PHE A 392 -6.98 5.38 -14.16
C PHE A 392 -7.82 6.63 -14.46
N ASP A 393 -9.14 6.52 -14.28
CA ASP A 393 -10.05 7.64 -14.46
C ASP A 393 -10.05 8.62 -13.31
N GLN A 394 -9.73 8.13 -12.11
CA GLN A 394 -9.68 8.88 -10.86
C GLN A 394 -8.38 9.65 -10.67
N ILE A 395 -7.42 9.56 -11.60
CA ILE A 395 -6.28 10.47 -11.67
C ILE A 395 -6.82 11.88 -11.88
N GLN A 396 -7.08 12.57 -10.77
CA GLN A 396 -7.29 14.00 -10.72
C GLN A 396 -5.91 14.61 -10.96
N GLY A 397 -5.79 15.57 -11.87
CA GLY A 397 -4.52 15.84 -12.53
C GLY A 397 -3.38 16.43 -11.70
N GLU A 398 -3.46 16.39 -10.37
CA GLU A 398 -2.37 16.66 -9.42
C GLU A 398 -1.79 15.36 -8.81
N ASP A 399 -2.42 14.21 -9.06
CA ASP A 399 -2.05 12.90 -8.49
C ASP A 399 -1.01 12.18 -9.34
N LEU A 400 0.23 12.63 -9.20
CA LEU A 400 1.38 12.06 -9.89
C LEU A 400 1.69 10.62 -9.46
N GLU A 401 1.45 10.28 -8.19
CA GLU A 401 1.77 8.96 -7.66
C GLU A 401 0.89 7.89 -8.34
N LYS A 402 -0.42 8.16 -8.48
CA LYS A 402 -1.32 7.30 -9.29
C LYS A 402 -0.87 7.18 -10.73
N LEU A 403 -0.48 8.29 -11.37
CA LEU A 403 -0.02 8.28 -12.76
C LEU A 403 1.24 7.41 -12.93
N ARG A 404 2.16 7.46 -11.97
CA ARG A 404 3.36 6.62 -11.93
C ARG A 404 3.03 5.15 -11.79
N ALA A 405 2.17 4.79 -10.82
CA ALA A 405 1.78 3.39 -10.64
C ALA A 405 1.04 2.82 -11.85
N VAL A 406 0.23 3.63 -12.52
CA VAL A 406 -0.41 3.28 -13.80
C VAL A 406 0.62 2.99 -14.89
N ASP A 407 1.64 3.85 -15.04
CA ASP A 407 2.72 3.63 -16.01
C ASP A 407 3.56 2.40 -15.66
N GLU A 408 3.82 2.14 -14.36
CA GLU A 408 4.50 0.93 -13.92
C GLU A 408 3.71 -0.33 -14.24
N ILE A 409 2.40 -0.36 -13.97
CA ILE A 409 1.54 -1.49 -14.33
C ILE A 409 1.61 -1.74 -15.84
N ARG A 410 1.43 -0.69 -16.65
CA ARG A 410 1.46 -0.75 -18.11
C ARG A 410 2.73 -1.40 -18.64
N GLN A 411 3.88 -1.10 -18.04
CA GLN A 411 5.18 -1.65 -18.47
C GLN A 411 5.43 -3.07 -18.01
N ARG A 412 4.74 -3.51 -16.95
CA ARG A 412 4.93 -4.84 -16.36
C ARG A 412 4.01 -5.89 -16.97
N ILE A 413 2.90 -5.49 -17.58
CA ILE A 413 1.91 -6.40 -18.15
C ILE A 413 2.02 -6.49 -19.67
N GLN A 414 1.57 -7.61 -20.22
CA GLN A 414 1.41 -7.82 -21.65
C GLN A 414 0.11 -8.56 -21.89
N PHE A 415 -0.86 -7.89 -22.50
CA PHE A 415 -2.16 -8.51 -22.75
C PHE A 415 -2.09 -9.41 -23.98
N GLU A 416 -2.70 -10.59 -23.87
CA GLU A 416 -2.93 -11.46 -25.03
C GLU A 416 -3.99 -10.86 -25.98
N ASP A 417 -4.89 -10.03 -25.45
CA ASP A 417 -5.94 -9.34 -26.19
C ASP A 417 -5.48 -7.92 -26.57
N PRO A 418 -5.23 -7.63 -27.87
CA PRO A 418 -4.82 -6.30 -28.32
C PRO A 418 -5.84 -5.21 -28.03
N GLU A 419 -7.13 -5.54 -27.88
CA GLU A 419 -8.16 -4.55 -27.52
C GLU A 419 -7.97 -4.08 -26.07
N LEU A 420 -7.60 -5.00 -25.16
CA LEU A 420 -7.29 -4.65 -23.76
C LEU A 420 -6.02 -3.80 -23.67
N GLU A 421 -4.98 -4.16 -24.43
CA GLU A 421 -3.75 -3.37 -24.51
C GLU A 421 -4.02 -1.97 -25.03
N GLN A 422 -4.75 -1.83 -26.14
CA GLN A 422 -5.15 -0.53 -26.67
C GLN A 422 -5.97 0.26 -25.64
N LYS A 423 -6.92 -0.38 -24.95
CA LYS A 423 -7.74 0.29 -23.93
C LYS A 423 -6.91 0.77 -22.75
N MET A 424 -5.93 -0.02 -22.31
CA MET A 424 -4.98 0.37 -21.27
C MET A 424 -4.16 1.60 -21.70
N GLU A 425 -3.63 1.59 -22.93
CA GLU A 425 -2.94 2.73 -23.52
C GLU A 425 -3.84 3.96 -23.65
N GLU A 426 -5.10 3.80 -24.06
CA GLU A 426 -6.08 4.90 -24.12
C GLU A 426 -6.33 5.51 -22.74
N ARG A 427 -6.46 4.70 -21.68
CA ARG A 427 -6.66 5.19 -20.31
C ARG A 427 -5.42 5.88 -19.75
N HIS A 428 -4.23 5.34 -20.01
CA HIS A 428 -2.96 6.00 -19.70
C HIS A 428 -2.86 7.36 -20.41
N ASN A 429 -3.15 7.39 -21.70
CA ASN A 429 -3.14 8.61 -22.50
C ASN A 429 -4.12 9.66 -21.98
N GLN A 430 -5.33 9.24 -21.59
CA GLN A 430 -6.33 10.10 -20.97
C GLN A 430 -5.88 10.62 -19.60
N ALA A 431 -5.23 9.80 -18.79
CA ALA A 431 -4.69 10.22 -17.50
C ALA A 431 -3.62 11.31 -17.69
N ILE A 432 -2.73 11.15 -18.67
CA ILE A 432 -1.73 12.17 -19.02
C ILE A 432 -2.38 13.44 -19.55
N GLU A 433 -3.41 13.32 -20.41
CA GLU A 433 -4.15 14.49 -20.89
C GLU A 433 -4.83 15.25 -19.74
N LYS A 434 -5.47 14.55 -18.81
CA LYS A 434 -6.06 15.15 -17.60
C LYS A 434 -5.01 15.85 -16.75
N PHE A 435 -3.87 15.19 -16.54
CA PHE A 435 -2.73 15.77 -15.84
C PHE A 435 -2.24 17.06 -16.52
N GLN A 436 -2.11 17.06 -17.85
CA GLN A 436 -1.75 18.25 -18.62
C GLN A 436 -2.77 19.38 -18.55
N GLN A 437 -4.06 19.05 -18.38
CA GLN A 437 -5.13 20.03 -18.27
C GLN A 437 -5.07 20.81 -16.95
N THR A 438 -4.53 20.22 -15.87
CA THR A 438 -4.26 20.91 -14.59
C THR A 438 -3.37 22.14 -14.76
N PHE A 439 -2.62 22.19 -15.85
CA PHE A 439 -1.52 23.10 -16.11
C PHE A 439 -1.75 23.98 -17.35
N SER A 440 -3.01 24.28 -17.63
CA SER A 440 -3.41 24.98 -18.87
C SER A 440 -3.10 26.48 -18.90
N ASP A 441 -2.85 27.11 -17.75
CA ASP A 441 -2.53 28.53 -17.61
C ASP A 441 -1.33 28.78 -16.65
N PRO A 442 -0.09 28.62 -17.15
CA PRO A 442 1.13 28.81 -16.36
C PRO A 442 1.32 30.23 -15.81
N GLU A 443 0.52 31.21 -16.23
CA GLU A 443 0.58 32.58 -15.70
C GLU A 443 -0.32 32.79 -14.48
N SER A 444 -1.23 31.85 -14.18
CA SER A 444 -2.04 31.90 -12.96
C SER A 444 -1.20 31.61 -11.73
N SER A 445 -1.25 32.50 -10.73
CA SER A 445 -0.54 32.33 -9.45
C SER A 445 -0.92 31.02 -8.73
N GLU A 446 -2.17 30.58 -8.86
CA GLU A 446 -2.64 29.32 -8.25
C GLU A 446 -2.04 28.11 -8.95
N GLN A 447 -1.96 28.15 -10.29
CA GLN A 447 -1.31 27.08 -11.03
C GLN A 447 0.20 27.06 -10.76
N ALA A 448 0.85 28.23 -10.68
CA ALA A 448 2.27 28.36 -10.33
C ALA A 448 2.63 27.65 -9.01
N GLU A 449 1.75 27.65 -8.02
CA GLU A 449 1.94 26.94 -6.76
C GLU A 449 1.80 25.43 -6.94
N LYS A 450 0.74 24.97 -7.61
CA LYS A 450 0.53 23.55 -7.96
C LYS A 450 1.68 22.99 -8.79
N PHE A 451 2.22 23.81 -9.69
CA PHE A 451 3.39 23.49 -10.49
C PHE A 451 4.64 23.24 -9.64
N ARG A 452 4.90 24.11 -8.67
CA ARG A 452 6.03 23.93 -7.74
C ARG A 452 5.84 22.69 -6.89
N GLU A 453 4.63 22.43 -6.41
CA GLU A 453 4.33 21.23 -5.63
C GLU A 453 4.57 19.96 -6.46
N LEU A 454 4.08 19.93 -7.69
CA LEU A 454 4.25 18.78 -8.58
C LEU A 454 5.72 18.54 -8.94
N SER A 455 6.43 19.61 -9.30
CA SER A 455 7.86 19.53 -9.59
C SER A 455 8.65 19.01 -8.40
N LYS A 456 8.30 19.49 -7.19
CA LYS A 456 8.84 18.96 -5.93
C LYS A 456 8.54 17.47 -5.74
N LYS A 457 7.31 17.00 -6.01
CA LYS A 457 6.95 15.57 -5.92
C LYS A 457 7.75 14.70 -6.90
N MET A 458 8.01 15.17 -8.11
CA MET A 458 8.89 14.46 -9.06
C MET A 458 10.34 14.45 -8.58
N ALA A 459 10.84 15.58 -8.11
CA ALA A 459 12.19 15.67 -7.56
C ALA A 459 12.33 14.75 -6.33
N GLU A 460 11.32 14.66 -5.47
CA GLU A 460 11.30 13.79 -4.29
C GLU A 460 11.46 12.29 -4.61
N ASN A 461 11.23 11.87 -5.86
CA ASN A 461 11.45 10.51 -6.31
C ASN A 461 12.04 10.47 -7.73
N PRO A 462 13.31 10.85 -7.90
CA PRO A 462 13.92 10.96 -9.21
C PRO A 462 14.41 9.58 -9.66
N ASP A 463 13.49 8.73 -10.09
CA ASP A 463 13.74 7.36 -10.53
C ASP A 463 13.46 7.20 -12.04
N PRO A 464 13.80 6.04 -12.64
CA PRO A 464 13.58 5.82 -14.06
C PRO A 464 12.13 6.03 -14.52
N THR A 465 11.15 5.61 -13.70
CA THR A 465 9.71 5.83 -13.97
C THR A 465 9.40 7.33 -14.08
N THR A 466 9.91 8.14 -13.16
CA THR A 466 9.72 9.60 -13.16
C THR A 466 10.30 10.26 -14.40
N PHE A 467 11.53 9.92 -14.79
CA PHE A 467 12.14 10.48 -16.00
C PHE A 467 11.42 10.08 -17.28
N ARG A 468 10.86 8.87 -17.34
CA ARG A 468 10.06 8.41 -18.47
C ARG A 468 8.75 9.17 -18.59
N LEU A 469 8.06 9.41 -17.47
CA LEU A 469 6.86 10.25 -17.46
C LEU A 469 7.18 11.68 -17.90
N ILE A 470 8.30 12.25 -17.43
CA ILE A 470 8.77 13.56 -17.87
C ILE A 470 9.01 13.56 -19.39
N GLU A 471 9.72 12.56 -19.93
CA GLU A 471 9.95 12.43 -21.37
C GLU A 471 8.62 12.38 -22.14
N GLU A 472 7.65 11.59 -21.68
CA GLU A 472 6.33 11.51 -22.31
C GLU A 472 5.57 12.85 -22.27
N LEU A 473 5.60 13.53 -21.12
CA LEU A 473 5.01 14.86 -20.97
C LEU A 473 5.65 15.86 -21.95
N GLN A 474 6.99 15.88 -22.04
CA GLN A 474 7.73 16.73 -22.98
C GLN A 474 7.25 16.50 -24.40
N GLN A 475 7.14 15.24 -24.85
CA GLN A 475 6.70 14.90 -26.21
C GLN A 475 5.34 15.48 -26.56
N ARG A 476 4.39 15.43 -25.62
CA ARG A 476 3.04 15.92 -25.84
C ARG A 476 2.94 17.44 -25.80
N VAL A 477 3.76 18.11 -24.99
CA VAL A 477 3.75 19.58 -24.88
C VAL A 477 4.66 20.29 -25.88
N LYS A 478 5.35 19.57 -26.79
CA LYS A 478 6.22 20.15 -27.84
C LYS A 478 5.60 21.27 -28.68
N SER A 479 4.26 21.27 -28.80
CA SER A 479 3.54 22.29 -29.56
C SER A 479 3.23 23.57 -28.78
N ASP A 480 3.38 23.54 -27.45
CA ASP A 480 3.12 24.65 -26.54
C ASP A 480 4.42 25.05 -25.82
N PRO A 481 5.13 26.10 -26.30
CA PRO A 481 6.42 26.50 -25.75
C PRO A 481 6.41 26.80 -24.25
N LYS A 482 5.28 27.29 -23.71
CA LYS A 482 5.18 27.62 -22.28
C LYS A 482 5.09 26.35 -21.43
N LYS A 483 4.29 25.38 -21.87
CA LYS A 483 4.22 24.07 -21.22
C LYS A 483 5.53 23.30 -21.38
N GLN A 484 6.21 23.44 -22.52
CA GLN A 484 7.51 22.83 -22.73
C GLN A 484 8.56 23.38 -21.75
N GLU A 485 8.69 24.71 -21.63
CA GLU A 485 9.60 25.32 -20.65
C GLU A 485 9.33 24.85 -19.22
N PHE A 486 8.04 24.62 -18.90
CA PHE A 486 7.65 24.06 -17.61
C PHE A 486 8.15 22.62 -17.40
N VAL A 487 7.91 21.73 -18.34
CA VAL A 487 8.35 20.32 -18.20
C VAL A 487 9.88 20.23 -18.23
N GLU A 488 10.57 21.11 -18.97
CA GLU A 488 12.03 21.23 -18.94
C GLU A 488 12.55 21.63 -17.54
N ARG A 489 11.85 22.55 -16.85
CA ARG A 489 12.20 22.93 -15.48
C ARG A 489 12.02 21.77 -14.50
N MET A 490 10.91 21.06 -14.62
CA MET A 490 10.62 19.87 -13.83
C MET A 490 11.67 18.77 -14.04
N GLU A 491 12.07 18.54 -15.28
CA GLU A 491 13.18 17.65 -15.62
C GLU A 491 14.48 18.09 -14.95
N GLN A 492 14.80 19.38 -15.01
CA GLN A 492 16.01 19.93 -14.39
C GLN A 492 16.01 19.77 -12.86
N GLU A 493 14.88 20.04 -12.20
CA GLU A 493 14.74 19.84 -10.75
C GLU A 493 14.89 18.36 -10.36
N ALA A 494 14.27 17.44 -11.12
CA ALA A 494 14.44 16.00 -10.92
C ALA A 494 15.88 15.53 -11.17
N LYS A 495 16.55 16.03 -12.22
CA LYS A 495 17.98 15.75 -12.51
C LYS A 495 18.90 16.27 -11.40
N ALA A 496 18.63 17.46 -10.87
CA ALA A 496 19.41 18.05 -9.79
C ALA A 496 19.29 17.21 -8.49
N GLU A 497 18.07 16.87 -8.09
CA GLU A 497 17.81 16.04 -6.91
C GLU A 497 18.37 14.61 -7.09
N PHE A 498 18.29 14.05 -8.31
CA PHE A 498 18.96 12.79 -8.66
C PHE A 498 20.46 12.86 -8.39
N ALA A 499 21.14 13.88 -8.91
CA ALA A 499 22.58 14.04 -8.75
C ALA A 499 22.97 14.25 -7.28
N GLU A 500 22.16 15.00 -6.54
CA GLU A 500 22.36 15.22 -5.11
C GLU A 500 22.23 13.91 -4.31
N ARG A 501 21.16 13.14 -4.54
CA ARG A 501 20.97 11.83 -3.87
C ARG A 501 22.02 10.81 -4.26
N ALA A 502 22.34 10.70 -5.54
CA ALA A 502 23.39 9.81 -6.03
C ALA A 502 24.74 10.10 -5.35
N LYS A 503 25.06 11.38 -5.15
CA LYS A 503 26.27 11.81 -4.44
C LYS A 503 26.22 11.48 -2.95
N ASN A 504 25.09 11.76 -2.28
CA ASN A 504 24.98 11.70 -0.82
C ASN A 504 24.71 10.28 -0.28
N MET A 505 23.98 9.46 -1.04
CA MET A 505 23.51 8.14 -0.60
C MET A 505 24.21 6.97 -1.32
N GLN A 506 24.79 7.21 -2.49
CA GLN A 506 25.57 6.24 -3.26
C GLN A 506 24.82 4.90 -3.44
N GLU A 507 25.34 3.80 -2.90
CA GLU A 507 24.76 2.46 -3.03
C GLU A 507 23.32 2.38 -2.52
N LYS A 508 22.99 3.09 -1.42
CA LYS A 508 21.62 3.10 -0.89
C LYS A 508 20.62 3.72 -1.85
N PHE A 509 21.02 4.78 -2.56
CA PHE A 509 20.13 5.39 -3.55
C PHE A 509 19.96 4.49 -4.76
N PHE A 510 21.01 3.77 -5.15
CA PHE A 510 20.89 2.75 -6.19
C PHE A 510 19.87 1.67 -5.81
N GLU A 511 19.94 1.11 -4.61
CA GLU A 511 18.98 0.10 -4.11
C GLU A 511 17.54 0.64 -4.15
N GLN A 512 17.33 1.94 -3.92
CA GLN A 512 16.01 2.57 -3.98
C GLN A 512 15.48 2.77 -5.40
N ILE A 513 16.33 3.09 -6.36
CA ILE A 513 15.90 3.36 -7.75
C ILE A 513 15.99 2.14 -8.67
N SER A 514 16.45 1.01 -8.13
CA SER A 514 16.43 -0.28 -8.84
C SER A 514 15.00 -0.77 -9.01
N SER A 515 14.73 -1.41 -10.13
CA SER A 515 13.41 -1.97 -10.45
C SER A 515 13.51 -3.28 -11.22
N ASN A 516 12.42 -4.04 -11.32
CA ASN A 516 12.35 -5.21 -12.22
C ASN A 516 12.04 -4.82 -13.68
N ASN A 517 12.02 -3.54 -14.03
CA ASN A 517 11.79 -3.11 -15.41
C ASN A 517 13.11 -3.04 -16.19
N PRO A 518 13.29 -3.85 -17.26
CA PRO A 518 14.51 -3.83 -18.05
C PRO A 518 14.70 -2.54 -18.87
N GLN A 519 13.63 -1.80 -19.16
CA GLN A 519 13.68 -0.51 -19.88
C GLN A 519 14.40 0.57 -19.07
N ASP A 520 14.50 0.43 -17.76
CA ASP A 520 15.14 1.40 -16.88
C ASP A 520 16.64 1.54 -17.16
N ILE A 521 17.27 0.51 -17.75
CA ILE A 521 18.64 0.58 -18.24
C ILE A 521 18.80 1.67 -19.31
N GLU A 522 17.82 1.82 -20.20
CA GLU A 522 17.87 2.87 -21.23
C GLU A 522 17.73 4.25 -20.62
N ILE A 523 16.87 4.41 -19.62
CA ILE A 523 16.72 5.68 -18.90
C ILE A 523 18.04 6.06 -18.23
N PHE A 524 18.73 5.13 -17.55
CA PHE A 524 20.05 5.41 -16.98
C PHE A 524 21.08 5.79 -18.04
N LYS A 525 21.09 5.12 -19.20
CA LYS A 525 21.98 5.47 -20.32
C LYS A 525 21.68 6.85 -20.89
N LYS A 526 20.39 7.21 -21.03
CA LYS A 526 19.97 8.55 -21.46
C LYS A 526 20.44 9.60 -20.46
N LEU A 527 20.18 9.41 -19.16
CA LEU A 527 20.64 10.32 -18.11
C LEU A 527 22.17 10.47 -18.08
N GLN A 528 22.90 9.36 -18.27
CA GLN A 528 24.35 9.38 -18.40
C GLN A 528 24.81 10.21 -19.60
N GLN A 529 24.18 10.01 -20.76
CA GLN A 529 24.49 10.75 -21.98
C GLN A 529 24.17 12.24 -21.82
N ASP A 530 23.00 12.57 -21.27
CA ASP A 530 22.58 13.94 -20.96
C ASP A 530 23.57 14.63 -20.02
N PHE A 531 24.11 13.90 -19.04
CA PHE A 531 25.13 14.42 -18.14
C PHE A 531 26.47 14.69 -18.85
N ILE A 532 26.86 13.84 -19.79
CA ILE A 532 28.08 14.03 -20.61
C ILE A 532 27.92 15.27 -21.50
N GLU A 533 26.75 15.44 -22.12
CA GLU A 533 26.47 16.53 -23.07
C GLU A 533 26.19 17.86 -22.36
N ASN A 534 25.42 17.83 -21.27
CA ASN A 534 25.01 18.99 -20.51
C ASN A 534 25.11 18.74 -18.99
N PRO A 535 26.34 18.74 -18.43
CA PRO A 535 26.55 18.55 -17.00
C PRO A 535 25.86 19.61 -16.13
N GLY A 536 25.61 20.81 -16.67
CA GLY A 536 24.90 21.89 -15.97
C GLY A 536 23.42 21.61 -15.74
N GLY A 537 22.79 20.72 -16.52
CA GLY A 537 21.39 20.32 -16.34
C GLY A 537 21.12 19.51 -15.06
N PHE A 538 22.17 19.09 -14.35
CA PHE A 538 22.10 18.37 -13.09
C PHE A 538 22.52 19.24 -11.89
N ALA A 539 22.81 20.53 -12.12
CA ALA A 539 23.05 21.48 -11.04
C ALA A 539 21.71 22.00 -10.49
N PRO A 540 21.60 22.23 -9.17
CA PRO A 540 20.43 22.89 -8.61
C PRO A 540 20.30 24.30 -9.22
N PRO A 541 19.07 24.79 -9.42
CA PRO A 541 18.85 26.14 -9.94
C PRO A 541 19.45 27.19 -8.98
N GLU A 542 20.32 28.09 -9.48
CA GLU A 542 20.93 29.16 -8.68
C GLU A 542 19.86 30.20 -8.26
N ASP A 543 19.68 30.41 -6.96
CA ASP A 543 18.93 31.51 -6.33
C ASP A 543 17.51 31.80 -6.86
N GLY A 544 16.82 30.79 -7.42
CA GLY A 544 15.48 30.95 -7.99
C GLY A 544 15.42 31.83 -9.25
N GLU A 545 16.56 32.31 -9.76
CA GLU A 545 16.66 32.97 -11.05
C GLU A 545 17.17 31.97 -12.09
N PHE A 546 16.28 31.59 -13.01
CA PHE A 546 16.54 30.57 -14.01
C PHE A 546 17.69 30.99 -14.93
N LEU A 547 18.77 30.21 -14.95
CA LEU A 547 19.81 30.36 -15.96
C LEU A 547 19.20 29.98 -17.32
N PRO A 548 19.33 30.82 -18.36
CA PRO A 548 18.79 30.50 -19.68
C PRO A 548 19.43 29.21 -20.21
N PRO A 549 18.68 28.38 -20.96
CA PRO A 549 19.20 27.14 -21.53
C PRO A 549 20.48 27.41 -22.32
N GLY A 550 21.57 26.74 -21.93
CA GLY A 550 22.91 26.89 -22.53
C GLY A 550 23.89 27.80 -21.80
N ALA A 551 23.51 28.41 -20.66
CA ALA A 551 24.49 29.09 -19.80
C ALA A 551 25.40 28.06 -19.12
N PRO A 552 26.74 28.14 -19.28
CA PRO A 552 27.64 27.22 -18.59
C PRO A 552 27.57 27.46 -17.07
N PRO A 553 27.45 26.41 -16.24
CA PRO A 553 27.41 26.56 -14.79
C PRO A 553 28.71 27.22 -14.31
N VAL A 554 28.58 28.31 -13.55
CA VAL A 554 29.73 29.08 -13.07
C VAL A 554 30.29 28.42 -11.81
N GLY A 555 31.33 27.60 -11.98
CA GLY A 555 32.28 27.31 -10.89
C GLY A 555 32.20 25.96 -10.19
N PHE A 556 31.23 25.10 -10.49
CA PHE A 556 31.20 23.71 -10.04
C PHE A 556 30.80 22.80 -11.20
N GLY A 557 31.78 22.25 -11.91
CA GLY A 557 31.52 21.08 -12.75
C GLY A 557 31.01 19.96 -11.83
N PRO A 558 29.96 19.21 -12.23
CA PRO A 558 29.45 18.15 -11.40
C PRO A 558 30.55 17.11 -11.15
N PRO A 559 30.54 16.48 -9.95
CA PRO A 559 31.64 15.63 -9.54
C PRO A 559 31.80 14.46 -10.53
N PRO A 560 33.04 14.09 -10.93
CA PRO A 560 33.32 12.91 -11.77
C PRO A 560 32.71 11.61 -11.25
N GLN A 561 32.29 11.60 -9.98
CA GLN A 561 31.60 10.53 -9.29
C GLN A 561 30.23 10.21 -9.90
N LEU A 562 29.52 11.16 -10.53
CA LEU A 562 28.18 10.87 -11.07
C LEU A 562 28.24 9.98 -12.33
N LEU A 563 29.28 10.13 -13.18
CA LEU A 563 29.51 9.20 -14.29
C LEU A 563 29.74 7.77 -13.80
N GLN A 564 30.57 7.62 -12.76
CA GLN A 564 30.82 6.33 -12.12
C GLN A 564 29.56 5.76 -11.48
N PHE A 565 28.70 6.64 -10.93
CA PHE A 565 27.40 6.25 -10.41
C PHE A 565 26.52 5.69 -11.52
N PHE A 566 26.42 6.33 -12.69
CA PHE A 566 25.64 5.80 -13.82
C PHE A 566 26.16 4.44 -14.32
N ASP A 567 27.48 4.30 -14.49
CA ASP A 567 28.07 3.01 -14.90
C ASP A 567 27.71 1.91 -13.90
N LYS A 568 27.85 2.21 -12.61
CA LYS A 568 27.51 1.29 -11.52
C LYS A 568 26.00 1.02 -11.46
N ALA A 569 25.16 2.01 -11.70
CA ALA A 569 23.71 1.87 -11.69
C ALA A 569 23.25 0.96 -12.84
N ILE A 570 23.80 1.14 -14.05
CA ILE A 570 23.52 0.28 -15.20
C ILE A 570 23.99 -1.16 -14.91
N GLU A 571 25.20 -1.33 -14.39
CA GLU A 571 25.72 -2.65 -14.04
C GLU A 571 24.85 -3.34 -12.99
N LYS A 572 24.53 -2.64 -11.91
CA LYS A 572 23.75 -3.18 -10.81
C LYS A 572 22.30 -3.44 -11.18
N GLN A 573 21.68 -2.59 -12.00
CA GLN A 573 20.35 -2.85 -12.57
C GLN A 573 20.38 -4.12 -13.43
N THR A 574 21.43 -4.32 -14.21
CA THR A 574 21.63 -5.56 -14.99
C THR A 574 21.82 -6.78 -14.09
N GLU A 575 22.53 -6.65 -12.96
CA GLU A 575 22.66 -7.72 -11.96
C GLU A 575 21.33 -8.06 -11.31
N PHE A 576 20.57 -7.04 -10.90
CA PHE A 576 19.27 -7.18 -10.26
C PHE A 576 18.27 -7.90 -11.17
N LEU A 577 18.17 -7.48 -12.44
CA LEU A 577 17.36 -8.18 -13.45
C LEU A 577 17.83 -9.61 -13.70
N GLY A 578 19.15 -9.84 -13.63
CA GLY A 578 19.75 -11.17 -13.73
C GLY A 578 19.32 -12.11 -12.60
N GLN A 579 19.35 -11.62 -11.36
CA GLN A 579 18.89 -12.34 -10.17
C GLN A 579 17.39 -12.61 -10.23
N HIS A 580 16.60 -11.59 -10.54
CA HIS A 580 15.15 -11.73 -10.66
C HIS A 580 14.78 -12.78 -11.73
N PHE A 581 15.46 -12.78 -12.88
CA PHE A 581 15.26 -13.81 -13.90
C PHE A 581 15.60 -15.23 -13.43
N GLU A 582 16.62 -15.39 -12.58
CA GLU A 582 16.99 -16.70 -12.01
C GLU A 582 15.93 -17.22 -11.03
N GLU A 583 15.36 -16.33 -10.23
CA GLU A 583 14.33 -16.62 -9.22
C GLU A 583 12.96 -16.97 -9.83
N MET A 584 12.68 -16.56 -11.08
CA MET A 584 11.44 -16.93 -11.76
C MET A 584 11.33 -18.45 -11.95
N GLU A 585 10.39 -19.09 -11.26
CA GLU A 585 10.19 -20.54 -11.40
C GLU A 585 9.40 -20.92 -12.66
N SER A 586 8.44 -20.09 -13.08
CA SER A 586 7.55 -20.38 -14.21
C SER A 586 8.25 -20.10 -15.56
N PRO A 587 8.27 -21.07 -16.50
CA PRO A 587 8.74 -20.83 -17.86
C PRO A 587 7.95 -19.74 -18.61
N GLU A 588 6.68 -19.55 -18.26
CA GLU A 588 5.83 -18.52 -18.86
C GLU A 588 6.22 -17.13 -18.37
N MET A 589 6.42 -16.96 -17.05
CA MET A 589 6.92 -15.70 -16.48
C MET A 589 8.29 -15.34 -17.06
N ARG A 590 9.20 -16.33 -17.20
CA ARG A 590 10.50 -16.09 -17.85
C ARG A 590 10.34 -15.62 -19.28
N ARG A 591 9.43 -16.22 -20.07
CA ARG A 591 9.19 -15.80 -21.45
C ARG A 591 8.66 -14.38 -21.52
N GLN A 592 7.63 -14.05 -20.73
CA GLN A 592 7.07 -12.70 -20.65
C GLN A 592 8.14 -11.68 -20.23
N PHE A 593 9.02 -12.06 -19.30
CA PHE A 593 10.14 -11.21 -18.90
C PHE A 593 11.18 -11.04 -20.01
N GLU A 594 11.53 -12.09 -20.75
CA GLU A 594 12.42 -12.00 -21.92
C GLU A 594 11.83 -11.10 -23.02
N GLU A 595 10.51 -11.18 -23.25
CA GLU A 595 9.80 -10.33 -24.21
C GLU A 595 9.91 -8.84 -23.85
N LYS A 596 10.02 -8.49 -22.56
CA LYS A 596 10.29 -7.09 -22.14
C LYS A 596 11.67 -6.56 -22.56
N PHE A 597 12.60 -7.43 -22.96
CA PHE A 597 13.88 -7.01 -23.55
C PHE A 597 13.80 -6.78 -25.06
N GLU A 598 12.67 -7.09 -25.71
CA GLU A 598 12.47 -6.78 -27.12
C GLU A 598 12.49 -5.26 -27.32
N GLY A 599 13.41 -4.79 -28.17
CA GLY A 599 13.63 -3.36 -28.42
C GLY A 599 14.81 -2.76 -27.66
N LEU A 600 15.31 -3.43 -26.62
CA LEU A 600 16.54 -3.01 -25.92
C LEU A 600 17.79 -3.30 -26.77
N PRO A 601 18.92 -2.60 -26.52
CA PRO A 601 20.16 -2.86 -27.23
C PRO A 601 20.55 -4.34 -27.22
N PRO A 602 20.85 -4.94 -28.38
CA PRO A 602 21.21 -6.35 -28.46
C PRO A 602 22.44 -6.59 -27.59
N GLY A 603 22.38 -7.62 -26.75
CA GLY A 603 23.46 -7.97 -25.85
C GLY A 603 23.15 -7.79 -24.36
N ILE A 604 22.12 -7.05 -23.94
CA ILE A 604 21.78 -6.94 -22.51
C ILE A 604 21.27 -8.28 -21.98
N LEU A 605 20.28 -8.86 -22.67
CA LEU A 605 19.75 -10.18 -22.32
C LEU A 605 20.83 -11.25 -22.45
N GLU A 606 21.67 -11.19 -23.48
CA GLU A 606 22.81 -12.10 -23.65
C GLU A 606 23.87 -11.89 -22.58
N GLN A 607 24.10 -10.67 -22.10
CA GLN A 607 25.04 -10.39 -21.01
C GLN A 607 24.52 -10.97 -19.69
N MET A 608 23.23 -10.83 -19.42
CA MET A 608 22.56 -11.49 -18.29
C MET A 608 22.66 -13.02 -18.41
N LYS A 609 22.29 -13.60 -19.55
CA LYS A 609 22.37 -15.04 -19.82
C LYS A 609 23.82 -15.55 -19.75
N ARG A 610 24.81 -14.81 -20.26
CA ARG A 610 26.23 -15.19 -20.17
C ARG A 610 26.75 -15.17 -18.74
N ARG A 611 26.32 -14.19 -17.94
CA ARG A 611 26.62 -14.15 -16.50
C ARG A 611 26.02 -15.39 -15.80
N GLN A 612 24.80 -15.79 -16.15
CA GLN A 612 24.13 -16.99 -15.62
C GLN A 612 24.83 -18.30 -15.97
N VAL A 613 25.23 -18.50 -17.23
CA VAL A 613 25.92 -19.73 -17.66
C VAL A 613 27.38 -19.76 -17.16
N GLY A 614 27.83 -18.71 -16.45
CA GLY A 614 29.23 -18.58 -16.04
C GLY A 614 30.20 -18.42 -17.21
N GLU A 615 29.67 -18.04 -18.38
CA GLU A 615 30.37 -17.79 -19.66
C GLU A 615 30.81 -16.32 -19.82
N GLY A 616 30.64 -15.49 -18.78
CA GLY A 616 31.32 -14.21 -18.71
C GLY A 616 32.84 -14.40 -18.73
N PRO A 617 33.62 -13.39 -19.18
CA PRO A 617 35.07 -13.42 -19.04
C PRO A 617 35.38 -13.46 -17.55
N ARG A 618 35.57 -14.66 -17.00
CA ARG A 618 36.07 -14.85 -15.64
C ARG A 618 37.49 -14.34 -15.71
N PRO A 619 37.82 -13.13 -15.20
CA PRO A 619 39.12 -12.53 -15.44
C PRO A 619 40.23 -13.45 -14.95
N GLU A 620 39.95 -14.24 -13.92
CA GLU A 620 40.82 -15.28 -13.34
C GLU A 620 40.95 -16.53 -14.23
N PHE A 621 39.89 -16.98 -14.91
CA PHE A 621 39.93 -18.14 -15.82
C PHE A 621 40.55 -17.78 -17.18
N ASP A 622 40.27 -16.58 -17.71
CA ASP A 622 40.88 -16.09 -18.95
C ASP A 622 42.38 -15.79 -18.79
N GLN A 623 42.80 -15.47 -17.56
CA GLN A 623 44.20 -15.38 -17.16
C GLN A 623 44.84 -16.75 -16.86
N ALA A 624 44.04 -17.83 -16.77
CA ALA A 624 44.59 -19.17 -16.59
C ALA A 624 45.34 -19.62 -17.87
N PRO A 625 46.42 -20.42 -17.71
CA PRO A 625 47.13 -21.01 -18.84
C PRO A 625 46.15 -21.73 -19.78
N ALA A 626 46.35 -21.60 -21.09
CA ALA A 626 45.48 -22.20 -22.11
C ALA A 626 45.29 -23.72 -21.90
N GLU A 627 46.36 -24.41 -21.50
CA GLU A 627 46.35 -25.84 -21.17
C GLU A 627 45.35 -26.18 -20.06
N PHE A 628 45.25 -25.33 -19.03
CA PHE A 628 44.32 -25.54 -17.92
C PHE A 628 42.87 -25.26 -18.33
N ARG A 629 42.66 -24.25 -19.19
CA ARG A 629 41.33 -23.97 -19.74
C ARG A 629 40.82 -25.14 -20.58
N GLU A 630 41.66 -25.67 -21.48
CA GLU A 630 41.33 -26.84 -22.28
C GLU A 630 41.06 -28.08 -21.43
N GLU A 631 41.83 -28.30 -20.35
CA GLU A 631 41.62 -29.40 -19.41
C GLU A 631 40.29 -29.27 -18.64
N PHE A 632 39.99 -28.08 -18.12
CA PHE A 632 38.72 -27.82 -17.43
C PHE A 632 37.51 -27.99 -18.36
N GLU A 633 37.57 -27.42 -19.57
CA GLU A 633 36.52 -27.60 -20.57
C GLU A 633 36.37 -29.05 -21.03
N ALA A 634 37.47 -29.81 -21.12
CA ALA A 634 37.43 -31.25 -21.40
C ALA A 634 36.76 -32.02 -20.26
N ARG A 635 37.01 -31.65 -19.00
CA ARG A 635 36.42 -32.27 -17.82
C ARG A 635 34.90 -32.00 -17.72
N ILE A 636 34.46 -30.76 -17.95
CA ILE A 636 33.03 -30.42 -18.01
C ILE A 636 32.34 -31.14 -19.18
N ARG A 637 32.98 -31.20 -20.36
CA ARG A 637 32.47 -31.99 -21.50
C ARG A 637 32.37 -33.48 -21.17
N GLY A 638 33.35 -34.02 -20.45
CA GLY A 638 33.35 -35.40 -19.96
C GLY A 638 32.18 -35.69 -19.02
N VAL A 639 31.96 -34.84 -18.02
CA VAL A 639 30.81 -34.96 -17.09
C VAL A 639 29.49 -34.92 -17.87
N ARG A 640 29.33 -33.97 -18.80
CA ARG A 640 28.12 -33.87 -19.64
C ARG A 640 27.92 -35.10 -20.52
N GLN A 641 28.98 -35.64 -21.15
CA GLN A 641 28.90 -36.86 -21.97
C GLN A 641 28.61 -38.11 -21.14
N GLU A 642 29.24 -38.30 -19.98
CA GLU A 642 28.98 -39.44 -19.10
C GLU A 642 27.52 -39.48 -18.63
N THR A 643 26.93 -38.32 -18.36
CA THR A 643 25.51 -38.23 -17.99
C THR A 643 24.57 -38.39 -19.16
N SER A 644 24.90 -37.84 -20.34
CA SER A 644 24.13 -38.07 -21.57
C SER A 644 24.10 -39.56 -21.94
N ASN A 645 25.22 -40.26 -21.78
CA ASN A 645 25.34 -41.69 -22.04
C ASN A 645 24.66 -42.56 -20.97
N ARG A 646 24.38 -42.01 -19.79
CA ARG A 646 23.59 -42.68 -18.73
C ARG A 646 22.07 -42.44 -18.87
N GLY A 647 21.65 -41.57 -19.79
CA GLY A 647 20.29 -41.06 -19.88
C GLY A 647 19.31 -41.85 -20.76
N GLU A 648 19.69 -42.94 -21.41
CA GLU A 648 18.81 -43.58 -22.42
C GLU A 648 18.03 -44.82 -21.99
N ASP A 649 18.16 -45.34 -20.76
CA ASP A 649 17.51 -46.64 -20.41
C ASP A 649 16.81 -46.70 -19.04
N VAL A 650 16.29 -45.58 -18.52
CA VAL A 650 15.47 -45.61 -17.30
C VAL A 650 14.06 -45.09 -17.58
N VAL A 651 13.10 -46.01 -17.69
CA VAL A 651 11.66 -45.71 -17.71
C VAL A 651 11.28 -45.15 -16.34
N CYS A 652 11.19 -43.82 -16.23
CA CYS A 652 10.84 -43.11 -15.00
C CYS A 652 9.79 -42.03 -15.29
N ASP A 653 8.91 -41.78 -14.31
CA ASP A 653 7.87 -40.75 -14.37
C ASP A 653 8.44 -39.32 -14.27
N GLU A 654 7.59 -38.31 -14.47
CA GLU A 654 7.98 -36.90 -14.48
C GLU A 654 8.61 -36.43 -13.15
N GLY A 655 8.20 -37.02 -12.02
CA GLY A 655 8.76 -36.68 -10.70
C GLY A 655 10.21 -37.14 -10.58
N CYS A 656 10.48 -38.39 -10.99
CA CYS A 656 11.84 -38.93 -11.01
C CYS A 656 12.74 -38.22 -12.04
N GLN A 657 12.19 -37.81 -13.19
CA GLN A 657 12.94 -37.00 -14.16
C GLN A 657 13.35 -35.64 -13.61
N ARG A 658 12.46 -34.96 -12.85
CA ARG A 658 12.80 -33.71 -12.16
C ARG A 658 13.90 -33.90 -11.12
N GLU A 659 13.80 -34.94 -10.30
CA GLU A 659 14.82 -35.23 -9.28
C GLU A 659 16.18 -35.58 -9.91
N GLN A 660 16.20 -36.35 -10.99
CA GLN A 660 17.45 -36.65 -11.71
C GLN A 660 18.05 -35.42 -12.37
N LYS A 661 17.23 -34.53 -12.92
CA LYS A 661 17.67 -33.24 -13.47
C LYS A 661 18.29 -32.36 -12.39
N GLN A 662 17.67 -32.26 -11.21
CA GLN A 662 18.22 -31.53 -10.07
C GLN A 662 19.57 -32.11 -9.61
N ARG A 663 19.67 -33.43 -9.44
CA ARG A 663 20.93 -34.11 -9.09
C ARG A 663 22.01 -33.95 -10.18
N PHE A 664 21.62 -33.78 -11.43
CA PHE A 664 22.54 -33.48 -12.53
C PHE A 664 23.09 -32.06 -12.42
N GLU A 665 22.21 -31.08 -12.28
CA GLU A 665 22.58 -29.67 -12.14
C GLU A 665 23.45 -29.45 -10.90
N GLU A 666 23.16 -30.13 -9.79
CA GLU A 666 23.97 -30.08 -8.58
C GLU A 666 25.39 -30.64 -8.78
N ARG A 667 25.54 -31.76 -9.51
CA ARG A 667 26.88 -32.32 -9.82
C ARG A 667 27.71 -31.41 -10.71
N VAL A 668 27.08 -30.76 -11.70
CA VAL A 668 27.76 -29.78 -12.55
C VAL A 668 28.24 -28.60 -11.71
N ARG A 669 27.37 -28.05 -10.84
CA ARG A 669 27.73 -26.95 -9.92
C ARG A 669 28.85 -27.33 -8.94
N VAL A 670 28.93 -28.58 -8.50
CA VAL A 670 30.03 -29.05 -7.62
C VAL A 670 31.36 -29.11 -8.37
N GLU A 671 31.39 -29.64 -9.59
CA GLU A 671 32.62 -29.69 -10.39
C GLU A 671 33.10 -28.29 -10.82
N GLU A 672 32.18 -27.38 -11.12
CA GLU A 672 32.51 -25.98 -11.40
C GLU A 672 33.17 -25.29 -10.19
N ARG A 673 32.61 -25.44 -8.99
CA ARG A 673 33.20 -24.93 -7.74
C ARG A 673 34.59 -25.52 -7.45
N ASN A 674 34.76 -26.83 -7.69
CA ASN A 674 36.04 -27.50 -7.50
C ASN A 674 37.10 -26.98 -8.47
N GLY A 675 36.74 -26.76 -9.74
CA GLY A 675 37.65 -26.19 -10.73
C GLY A 675 38.06 -24.75 -10.39
N GLU A 676 37.14 -23.92 -9.92
CA GLU A 676 37.44 -22.56 -9.47
C GLU A 676 38.44 -22.52 -8.30
N PHE A 677 38.27 -23.42 -7.33
CA PHE A 677 39.22 -23.52 -6.22
C PHE A 677 40.62 -23.91 -6.72
N GLU A 678 40.70 -24.84 -7.69
CA GLU A 678 41.95 -25.27 -8.29
C GLU A 678 42.64 -24.14 -9.09
N VAL A 679 41.87 -23.31 -9.80
CA VAL A 679 42.37 -22.10 -10.49
C VAL A 679 42.99 -21.13 -9.50
N LYS A 680 42.28 -20.81 -8.42
CA LYS A 680 42.74 -19.86 -7.40
C LYS A 680 44.01 -20.35 -6.72
N GLU A 681 44.10 -21.63 -6.39
CA GLU A 681 45.31 -22.25 -5.85
C GLU A 681 46.47 -22.20 -6.85
N LYS A 682 46.26 -22.54 -8.14
CA LYS A 682 47.32 -22.49 -9.16
C LYS A 682 47.81 -21.06 -9.42
N ILE A 683 46.93 -20.07 -9.45
CA ILE A 683 47.30 -18.65 -9.56
C ILE A 683 48.12 -18.24 -8.34
N ARG A 684 47.66 -18.57 -7.13
CA ARG A 684 48.36 -18.27 -5.88
C ARG A 684 49.76 -18.88 -5.84
N GLN A 685 49.90 -20.17 -6.16
CA GLN A 685 51.19 -20.86 -6.21
C GLN A 685 52.16 -20.25 -7.23
N ARG A 686 51.64 -19.69 -8.33
CA ARG A 686 52.46 -19.00 -9.34
C ARG A 686 52.88 -17.60 -8.91
N VAL A 687 52.03 -16.88 -8.18
CA VAL A 687 52.32 -15.55 -7.64
C VAL A 687 53.27 -15.63 -6.43
N GLU A 688 53.21 -16.71 -5.66
CA GLU A 688 53.99 -16.96 -4.43
C GLU A 688 55.21 -17.88 -4.64
N GLY A 689 55.50 -18.31 -5.88
CA GLY A 689 56.57 -19.25 -6.19
C GLY A 689 58.00 -18.75 -5.89
N PRO A 690 58.98 -19.67 -5.68
CA PRO A 690 60.31 -19.38 -5.13
C PRO A 690 61.25 -18.57 -6.04
N ASP A 691 60.91 -18.35 -7.31
CA ASP A 691 61.77 -17.69 -8.31
C ASP A 691 61.48 -16.18 -8.48
N ARG A 692 61.01 -15.48 -7.43
CA ARG A 692 60.95 -14.02 -7.48
C ARG A 692 62.38 -13.44 -7.49
N PRO A 693 62.80 -12.69 -8.53
CA PRO A 693 64.04 -11.92 -8.47
C PRO A 693 63.90 -10.88 -7.35
N GLN A 694 64.82 -10.92 -6.40
CA GLN A 694 64.91 -9.93 -5.33
C GLN A 694 65.14 -8.55 -5.96
N GLY A 695 64.13 -7.69 -5.92
CA GLY A 695 64.27 -6.29 -6.31
C GLY A 695 65.24 -5.54 -5.38
N PRO A 696 65.86 -4.44 -5.84
CA PRO A 696 66.86 -3.70 -5.09
C PRO A 696 66.27 -3.13 -3.79
N GLY A 697 66.98 -3.39 -2.68
CA GLY A 697 66.54 -3.11 -1.32
C GLY A 697 66.22 -1.64 -1.08
N PHE A 698 65.01 -1.40 -0.57
CA PHE A 698 64.68 -0.21 0.19
C PHE A 698 64.98 -0.51 1.67
N GLU A 699 66.06 0.07 2.18
CA GLU A 699 66.33 0.15 3.62
C GLU A 699 65.33 1.13 4.24
N GLY A 700 64.30 0.59 4.90
CA GLY A 700 63.41 1.34 5.79
C GLY A 700 63.57 0.83 7.22
N GLU A 701 63.97 1.73 8.12
CA GLU A 701 64.16 1.51 9.55
C GLU A 701 62.98 0.74 10.20
N GLN A 702 63.27 -0.44 10.74
CA GLN A 702 62.38 -1.13 11.67
C GLN A 702 62.67 -0.67 13.10
N ARG A 703 61.69 -0.05 13.75
CA ARG A 703 61.66 0.11 15.22
C ARG A 703 61.05 -1.15 15.86
N PRO A 704 61.52 -1.57 17.05
CA PRO A 704 61.04 -2.80 17.68
C PRO A 704 59.70 -2.54 18.38
N PHE A 705 58.67 -3.31 18.00
CA PHE A 705 57.45 -3.45 18.79
C PHE A 705 57.57 -4.71 19.65
N ASP A 706 58.08 -4.55 20.86
CA ASP A 706 57.86 -5.48 21.96
C ASP A 706 56.93 -4.81 22.97
N LYS A 707 55.74 -5.41 23.15
CA LYS A 707 54.92 -5.54 24.37
C LYS A 707 53.43 -5.54 24.01
N GLN A 708 52.81 -6.71 24.13
CA GLN A 708 51.38 -6.84 24.34
C GLN A 708 51.01 -6.23 25.71
N PRO A 709 49.93 -5.45 25.84
CA PRO A 709 49.33 -5.16 27.13
C PRO A 709 48.32 -6.24 27.48
N GLU A 710 48.48 -6.82 28.67
CA GLU A 710 47.47 -7.63 29.34
C GLU A 710 46.23 -6.77 29.64
N PHE A 711 45.05 -7.24 29.26
CA PHE A 711 43.77 -6.64 29.66
C PHE A 711 43.37 -7.13 31.05
N PRO A 712 43.06 -6.25 32.01
CA PRO A 712 42.46 -6.66 33.27
C PRO A 712 40.96 -6.94 33.04
N GLN A 713 40.54 -8.16 33.36
CA GLN A 713 39.14 -8.51 33.48
C GLN A 713 38.53 -7.78 34.69
N GLY A 714 37.47 -7.01 34.46
CA GLY A 714 36.54 -6.57 35.50
C GLY A 714 36.43 -5.06 35.71
N ALA A 715 35.67 -4.37 34.85
CA ALA A 715 34.87 -3.20 35.22
C ALA A 715 33.89 -2.87 34.08
N ARG A 716 32.58 -2.95 34.37
CA ARG A 716 31.54 -2.36 33.51
C ARG A 716 31.52 -0.84 33.75
N PRO A 717 31.59 0.02 32.72
CA PRO A 717 31.30 1.43 32.90
C PRO A 717 29.81 1.68 32.67
N GLU A 718 29.11 2.11 33.72
CA GLU A 718 27.84 2.82 33.55
C GLU A 718 28.10 4.17 32.90
N PHE A 719 27.81 4.29 31.61
CA PHE A 719 27.78 5.58 30.92
C PHE A 719 26.45 6.28 31.21
N ARG A 720 26.35 6.98 32.35
CA ARG A 720 25.47 8.16 32.47
C ARG A 720 26.31 9.40 32.18
N ARG A 721 26.22 9.92 30.96
CA ARG A 721 26.67 11.29 30.68
C ARG A 721 25.65 12.24 31.26
N GLU A 722 25.98 12.86 32.39
CA GLU A 722 25.26 14.03 32.86
C GLU A 722 25.44 15.15 31.83
N VAL A 723 24.32 15.64 31.30
CA VAL A 723 24.30 16.80 30.41
C VAL A 723 24.85 18.00 31.20
N PRO A 724 25.91 18.68 30.73
CA PRO A 724 26.48 19.84 31.40
C PRO A 724 25.41 20.88 31.71
N GLN A 725 25.46 21.47 32.90
CA GLN A 725 24.45 22.42 33.39
C GLN A 725 24.23 23.59 32.42
N GLU A 726 25.29 24.06 31.75
CA GLU A 726 25.22 25.10 30.71
C GLU A 726 24.33 24.73 29.52
N VAL A 727 24.27 23.45 29.16
CA VAL A 727 23.39 22.96 28.07
C VAL A 727 21.94 22.94 28.54
N ARG A 728 21.68 22.61 29.80
CA ARG A 728 20.33 22.67 30.37
C ARG A 728 19.82 24.10 30.47
N GLU A 729 20.68 25.03 30.90
CA GLU A 729 20.35 26.45 31.00
C GLU A 729 20.08 27.07 29.62
N ARG A 730 20.88 26.75 28.60
CA ARG A 730 20.64 27.21 27.22
C ARG A 730 19.34 26.67 26.60
N VAL A 731 19.02 25.40 26.86
CA VAL A 731 17.76 24.82 26.39
C VAL A 731 16.56 25.47 27.10
N GLN A 732 16.69 25.77 28.38
CA GLN A 732 15.63 26.42 29.15
C GLN A 732 15.42 27.88 28.73
N GLU A 733 16.50 28.62 28.45
CA GLU A 733 16.46 29.98 27.93
C GLU A 733 15.83 30.03 26.52
N PHE A 734 16.16 29.06 25.65
CA PHE A 734 15.54 28.92 24.33
C PHE A 734 14.03 28.64 24.40
N VAL A 735 13.61 27.77 25.34
CA VAL A 735 12.18 27.45 25.55
C VAL A 735 11.42 28.66 26.10
N GLU A 736 12.00 29.43 27.02
CA GLU A 736 11.35 30.64 27.55
C GLU A 736 11.27 31.76 26.49
N GLN A 737 12.30 31.92 25.66
CA GLN A 737 12.28 32.88 24.55
C GLN A 737 11.17 32.55 23.53
N LYS A 738 11.02 31.28 23.15
CA LYS A 738 9.96 30.84 22.24
C LYS A 738 8.55 30.98 22.82
N ARG A 739 8.41 30.87 24.15
CA ARG A 739 7.14 31.04 24.86
C ARG A 739 6.72 32.50 24.99
N GLY A 740 7.67 33.43 25.02
CA GLY A 740 7.42 34.87 24.97
C GLY A 740 6.98 35.36 23.59
N GLU A 741 7.65 34.89 22.52
CA GLU A 741 7.35 35.27 21.13
C GLU A 741 5.92 34.87 20.72
N THR A 742 5.41 33.73 21.20
CA THR A 742 4.04 33.27 20.87
C THR A 742 2.94 33.99 21.63
N PHE A 743 3.25 34.67 22.74
CA PHE A 743 2.25 35.34 23.57
C PHE A 743 2.09 36.83 23.22
N GLU A 744 3.16 37.52 22.84
CA GLU A 744 3.09 38.95 22.44
C GLU A 744 2.56 39.14 21.00
N GLN A 745 2.73 38.18 20.10
CA GLN A 745 2.23 38.29 18.72
C GLN A 745 0.70 38.16 18.63
N ARG A 746 0.03 37.52 19.62
CA ARG A 746 -1.44 37.39 19.66
C ARG A 746 -2.17 38.53 20.36
N GLN A 747 -1.48 39.42 21.09
CA GLN A 747 -2.13 40.54 21.80
C GLN A 747 -2.14 41.86 21.02
N ASN A 748 -1.36 41.99 19.94
CA ASN A 748 -1.27 43.23 19.16
C ASN A 748 -2.13 43.25 17.88
N GLU A 749 -2.85 42.18 17.55
CA GLU A 749 -3.84 42.17 16.47
C GLU A 749 -5.24 42.46 17.03
N GLY A 750 -5.50 43.75 17.28
CA GLY A 750 -6.85 44.23 17.52
C GLY A 750 -7.72 44.08 16.25
N PRO A 751 -9.05 43.89 16.38
CA PRO A 751 -9.92 43.74 15.24
C PRO A 751 -9.90 45.02 14.38
N GLY A 752 -9.39 44.89 13.15
CA GLY A 752 -9.43 45.95 12.15
C GLY A 752 -10.88 46.34 11.80
N PRO A 753 -11.12 47.58 11.36
CA PRO A 753 -12.45 48.06 11.03
C PRO A 753 -13.07 47.24 9.89
N VAL A 754 -14.26 46.71 10.14
CA VAL A 754 -15.10 46.03 9.14
C VAL A 754 -15.45 47.04 8.03
N PRO A 755 -15.12 46.77 6.75
CA PRO A 755 -15.55 47.61 5.66
C PRO A 755 -17.08 47.50 5.47
N ASP A 756 -17.74 48.65 5.38
CA ASP A 756 -19.19 48.76 5.16
C ASP A 756 -19.61 47.98 3.91
N ALA A 757 -20.50 47.00 4.11
CA ALA A 757 -21.14 46.26 3.03
C ALA A 757 -22.02 47.21 2.18
N PRO A 758 -21.93 47.16 0.84
CA PRO A 758 -22.79 47.96 -0.02
C PRO A 758 -24.26 47.54 0.13
N ARG A 759 -25.12 48.54 0.38
CA ARG A 759 -26.58 48.38 0.41
C ARG A 759 -27.09 47.83 -0.93
N PRO A 760 -28.00 46.84 -0.94
CA PRO A 760 -28.60 46.36 -2.18
C PRO A 760 -29.54 47.44 -2.75
N GLU A 761 -29.24 47.90 -3.96
CA GLU A 761 -30.16 48.71 -4.77
C GLU A 761 -31.37 47.87 -5.18
N ALA A 762 -32.56 48.44 -4.97
CA ALA A 762 -33.82 47.84 -5.36
C ALA A 762 -33.98 47.86 -6.89
N ALA A 763 -34.25 46.70 -7.47
CA ALA A 763 -34.63 46.57 -8.88
C ALA A 763 -36.00 47.25 -9.14
N PRO A 764 -36.15 47.99 -10.26
CA PRO A 764 -37.43 48.56 -10.66
C PRO A 764 -38.39 47.49 -11.21
N PRO A 765 -39.71 47.70 -11.10
CA PRO A 765 -40.72 46.74 -11.56
C PRO A 765 -40.77 46.71 -13.09
N GLN A 766 -40.82 45.51 -13.66
CA GLN A 766 -41.14 45.31 -15.07
C GLN A 766 -42.67 45.21 -15.23
N GLU A 767 -43.19 46.00 -16.17
CA GLU A 767 -44.55 45.90 -16.75
C GLU A 767 -44.66 44.73 -17.73
#